data_AF-A0A9P3A5V8-F1
#
_entry.id   AF-A0A9P3A5V8-F1
#
_cell.length_a   1.000
_cell.length_b   1.000
_cell.length_c   1.000
_cell.angle_alpha   90.00
_cell.angle_beta   90.00
_cell.angle_gamma   90.00
#
_symmetry.space_group_name_H-M   'P 1'
#
loop_
_entity.id
_entity.type
_entity.pdbx_description
1 polymer ?
#
loop_
_entity_poly.entity_id
_entity_poly.type
_entity_poly.pdbx_seq_one_letter_code
_entity_poly.pdbx_strand_id
1 'polypeptide(L)'
;MVFCAALGVGGYTFAAWYTNEDTARWVERLGGGSFWRRGQSQPSDKEIARAKQLEAARQAQESLNKLPQTLSFLPRAILVPILRIYVSAKEYAINTPPAQLAPMGLVGVMGVVFLAWRIPRLEPLMRKWFLHRPVVLGGRISQWQNSVTLFTSVLSHQSFAHFAFNSFALYSFGSAAYTFLATPPPSSGAPLSSSTHTPHFVAFLLLAGLTSSLGSHVFTNLVRLPRLIRTLSSPARLSSPQALAAHEAILPSLGASGAIYAALTLTACAYPDSNVGIIFVPFISFPIGLGVAGMVAVDLVGLIRGWRMFDHVAHLGGAAFGLVYYEYGRQVWVWLRRQLGGKERGAGHLEHSHKMAHHANEDSHGKPGNFTMMQFFEWYAPGEGVHWKKYESEAERLAGMGITACWVPPPTKGSSPDGTGYDIYDIWDLGEFDQKGAKRTKWGTKDELLQAIKVAKEHGIITYIDAVMNHKAGADDNEEFLATIVDQNNRTQKVGEAHNIEGWTKFDFPGRGDKYSEMKWSFNHFTGVDYDAKTETKAIFLIEGDGKSWASDVDKENGSYDYLMFADIDHAHPDVANEFFKWGDWILKETGAYGFRFDAVKHISQEFIADFVKHIRSNESGRPKAFCVGEFWKDSVDTLVKYIEGLGTQFSCFDSPLQANFKEAGEAKENYDLRTIFDNTLVQRRPIDAVTLVDNHDTQVGQSLERWVSSGFKPLAYALILLRVDGYPCVFYGDMYGCGGDNPQEPVSQLDDIIRCRKLFAYGEQHDYWDHANCVAWYRKGDEEHDGCVTVICNGKADGEKKVEVGKEHAGEKWTDAMGWHQGEVTIDEEGWGEFFSPPESISIWTKTDARGRDEFKKE
;
A
#
# COMPACT_ATOMS: atom_id res chain seq x y z
N MET A 1 -9.42 -12.23 43.26
CA MET A 1 -8.98 -13.29 42.33
C MET A 1 -10.13 -13.85 41.52
N VAL A 2 -11.07 -14.62 42.10
CA VAL A 2 -12.23 -15.19 41.35
C VAL A 2 -13.03 -14.11 40.58
N PHE A 3 -13.36 -12.99 41.23
CA PHE A 3 -14.02 -11.86 40.58
C PHE A 3 -13.23 -11.31 39.39
N CYS A 4 -11.93 -11.10 39.56
CA CYS A 4 -11.06 -10.56 38.51
C CYS A 4 -10.91 -11.54 37.33
N ALA A 5 -10.82 -12.84 37.60
CA ALA A 5 -10.78 -13.87 36.57
C ALA A 5 -12.11 -13.93 35.80
N ALA A 6 -13.24 -13.93 36.51
CA ALA A 6 -14.56 -13.95 35.89
C ALA A 6 -14.83 -12.69 35.05
N LEU A 7 -14.52 -11.50 35.58
CA LEU A 7 -14.72 -10.24 34.86
C LEU A 7 -13.71 -10.06 33.72
N GLY A 8 -12.45 -10.43 33.93
CA GLY A 8 -11.39 -10.33 32.94
C GLY A 8 -11.63 -11.26 31.76
N VAL A 9 -11.81 -12.56 32.01
CA VAL A 9 -12.10 -13.56 30.96
C VAL A 9 -13.45 -13.27 30.33
N GLY A 10 -14.51 -13.06 31.13
CA GLY A 10 -15.85 -12.80 30.62
C GLY A 10 -15.93 -11.54 29.76
N GLY A 11 -15.33 -10.44 30.21
CA GLY A 11 -15.29 -9.17 29.47
C GLY A 11 -14.44 -9.26 28.19
N TYR A 12 -13.30 -9.95 28.23
CA TYR A 12 -12.43 -10.14 27.08
C TYR A 12 -13.08 -11.05 26.02
N THR A 13 -13.73 -12.14 26.44
CA THR A 13 -14.53 -13.01 25.58
C THR A 13 -15.73 -12.28 24.99
N PHE A 14 -16.44 -11.48 25.78
CA PHE A 14 -17.55 -10.65 25.29
C PHE A 14 -17.08 -9.64 24.24
N ALA A 15 -15.94 -8.98 24.44
CA ALA A 15 -15.38 -8.06 23.46
C ALA A 15 -15.01 -8.77 22.15
N ALA A 16 -14.39 -9.95 22.23
CA ALA A 16 -14.05 -10.76 21.07
C ALA A 16 -15.31 -11.23 20.30
N TRP A 17 -16.34 -11.68 21.03
CA TRP A 17 -17.64 -12.04 20.46
C TRP A 17 -18.31 -10.83 19.78
N TYR A 18 -18.37 -9.68 20.47
CA TYR A 18 -18.94 -8.46 19.91
C TYR A 18 -18.23 -8.03 18.63
N THR A 19 -16.89 -8.11 18.57
CA THR A 19 -16.15 -7.82 17.35
C THR A 19 -16.54 -8.76 16.20
N ASN A 20 -16.76 -10.05 16.46
CA ASN A 20 -17.22 -10.99 15.43
C ASN A 20 -18.64 -10.65 14.95
N GLU A 21 -19.58 -10.41 15.87
CA GLU A 21 -20.97 -10.08 15.54
C GLU A 21 -21.11 -8.76 14.78
N ASP A 22 -20.42 -7.70 15.25
CA ASP A 22 -20.41 -6.42 14.54
C ASP A 22 -19.84 -6.60 13.14
N THR A 23 -18.73 -7.34 13.00
CA THR A 23 -18.16 -7.65 11.69
C THR A 23 -19.12 -8.43 10.80
N ALA A 24 -19.78 -9.46 11.32
CA ALA A 24 -20.76 -10.25 10.57
C ALA A 24 -21.95 -9.40 10.10
N ARG A 25 -22.46 -8.50 10.95
CA ARG A 25 -23.53 -7.56 10.60
C ARG A 25 -23.14 -6.62 9.47
N TRP A 26 -21.90 -6.12 9.47
CA TRP A 26 -21.41 -5.24 8.41
C TRP A 26 -21.17 -5.97 7.09
N VAL A 27 -20.65 -7.20 7.17
CA VAL A 27 -20.54 -8.10 6.02
C VAL A 27 -21.91 -8.35 5.39
N GLU A 28 -22.92 -8.66 6.19
CA GLU A 28 -24.27 -8.94 5.71
C GLU A 28 -24.88 -7.70 5.03
N ARG A 29 -24.76 -6.53 5.67
CA ARG A 29 -25.20 -5.24 5.12
C ARG A 29 -24.54 -4.88 3.79
N LEU A 30 -23.28 -5.27 3.62
CA LEU A 30 -22.52 -5.09 2.37
C LEU A 30 -22.79 -6.19 1.33
N GLY A 31 -23.82 -7.00 1.54
CA GLY A 31 -24.28 -7.99 0.56
C GLY A 31 -23.56 -9.33 0.62
N GLY A 32 -22.91 -9.68 1.74
CA GLY A 32 -22.20 -10.95 1.89
C GLY A 32 -23.03 -12.23 1.71
N GLY A 33 -24.37 -12.13 1.66
CA GLY A 33 -25.30 -13.22 1.29
C GLY A 33 -26.05 -13.01 -0.03
N SER A 34 -25.73 -11.97 -0.78
CA SER A 34 -26.37 -11.63 -2.05
C SER A 34 -25.99 -12.63 -3.15
N PHE A 35 -26.94 -12.97 -4.04
CA PHE A 35 -26.66 -13.75 -5.25
C PHE A 35 -25.53 -13.11 -6.08
N TRP A 36 -25.45 -11.78 -6.09
CA TRP A 36 -24.41 -10.99 -6.77
C TRP A 36 -23.01 -11.10 -6.15
N ARG A 37 -22.89 -11.64 -4.93
CA ARG A 37 -21.62 -11.90 -4.22
C ARG A 37 -21.34 -13.40 -4.02
N ARG A 38 -22.11 -14.29 -4.67
CA ARG A 38 -21.91 -15.74 -4.57
C ARG A 38 -20.59 -16.11 -5.24
N GLY A 39 -19.58 -16.50 -4.46
CA GLY A 39 -18.21 -16.77 -4.94
C GLY A 39 -17.21 -15.63 -4.73
N GLN A 40 -17.65 -14.45 -4.24
CA GLN A 40 -16.76 -13.37 -3.81
C GLN A 40 -16.38 -13.51 -2.32
N SER A 41 -15.20 -13.02 -1.95
CA SER A 41 -14.71 -13.02 -0.58
C SER A 41 -15.45 -12.01 0.32
N GLN A 42 -15.24 -12.17 1.63
CA GLN A 42 -15.76 -11.26 2.65
C GLN A 42 -15.24 -9.82 2.40
N PRO A 43 -16.08 -8.77 2.54
CA PRO A 43 -15.61 -7.39 2.40
C PRO A 43 -14.44 -7.08 3.33
N SER A 44 -13.47 -6.32 2.83
CA SER A 44 -12.25 -5.91 3.53
C SER A 44 -12.55 -5.00 4.72
N ASP A 45 -11.62 -4.92 5.68
CA ASP A 45 -11.78 -4.03 6.84
C ASP A 45 -11.85 -2.56 6.40
N LYS A 46 -11.18 -2.19 5.30
CA LYS A 46 -11.25 -0.85 4.69
C LYS A 46 -12.64 -0.57 4.10
N GLU A 47 -13.24 -1.52 3.38
CA GLU A 47 -14.61 -1.39 2.87
C GLU A 47 -15.63 -1.27 4.01
N ILE A 48 -15.49 -2.10 5.05
CA ILE A 48 -16.35 -2.04 6.24
C ILE A 48 -16.17 -0.71 6.98
N ALA A 49 -14.93 -0.22 7.12
CA ALA A 49 -14.64 1.07 7.75
C ALA A 49 -15.25 2.24 6.96
N ARG A 50 -15.12 2.24 5.63
CA ARG A 50 -15.74 3.25 4.76
C ARG A 50 -17.27 3.21 4.84
N ALA A 51 -17.86 2.01 4.84
CA ALA A 51 -19.30 1.85 5.01
C ALA A 51 -19.79 2.38 6.36
N LYS A 52 -19.04 2.13 7.44
CA LYS A 52 -19.29 2.71 8.77
C LYS A 52 -19.22 4.23 8.77
N GLN A 53 -18.22 4.80 8.10
CA GLN A 53 -18.05 6.25 8.01
C GLN A 53 -19.21 6.90 7.25
N LEU A 54 -19.63 6.31 6.12
CA LEU A 54 -20.76 6.78 5.33
C LEU A 54 -22.09 6.66 6.10
N GLU A 55 -22.33 5.56 6.81
CA GLU A 55 -23.53 5.41 7.64
C GLU A 55 -23.52 6.41 8.81
N ALA A 56 -22.37 6.65 9.45
CA ALA A 56 -22.24 7.65 10.50
C ALA A 56 -22.52 9.07 9.98
N ALA A 57 -22.03 9.42 8.79
CA ALA A 57 -22.33 10.69 8.12
C ALA A 57 -23.82 10.82 7.80
N ARG A 58 -24.44 9.76 7.27
CA ARG A 58 -25.89 9.72 7.00
C ARG A 58 -26.72 9.89 8.28
N GLN A 59 -26.39 9.17 9.35
CA GLN A 59 -27.06 9.29 10.64
C GLN A 59 -26.87 10.68 11.25
N ALA A 60 -25.68 11.28 11.10
CA ALA A 60 -25.39 12.64 11.55
C ALA A 60 -26.26 13.66 10.81
N GLN A 61 -26.41 13.51 9.48
CA GLN A 61 -27.28 14.34 8.65
C GLN A 61 -28.76 14.17 9.01
N GLU A 62 -29.24 12.94 9.17
CA GLU A 62 -30.62 12.66 9.59
C GLU A 62 -30.95 13.28 10.96
N SER A 63 -30.00 13.20 11.90
CA SER A 63 -30.12 13.83 13.21
C SER A 63 -30.10 15.36 13.12
N LEU A 64 -29.22 15.92 12.27
CA LEU A 64 -29.14 17.36 12.01
C LEU A 64 -30.45 17.90 11.41
N ASN A 65 -31.11 17.13 10.55
CA ASN A 65 -32.40 17.52 9.95
C ASN A 65 -33.54 17.54 10.99
N LYS A 66 -33.48 16.66 12.01
CA LYS A 66 -34.50 16.57 13.08
C LYS A 66 -34.25 17.57 14.22
N LEU A 67 -32.98 17.87 14.53
CA LEU A 67 -32.57 18.71 15.66
C LEU A 67 -33.25 20.08 15.72
N PRO A 68 -33.37 20.86 14.62
CA PRO A 68 -34.06 22.14 14.63
C PRO A 68 -35.54 22.05 15.02
N GLN A 69 -36.22 20.96 14.64
CA GLN A 69 -37.62 20.74 14.99
C GLN A 69 -37.77 20.34 16.47
N THR A 70 -36.92 19.44 16.96
CA THR A 70 -36.92 18.99 18.37
C THR A 70 -36.56 20.13 19.34
N LEU A 71 -35.61 21.00 18.95
CA LEU A 71 -35.13 22.12 19.75
C LEU A 71 -35.83 23.45 19.41
N SER A 72 -36.98 23.39 18.74
CA SER A 72 -37.76 24.57 18.35
C SER A 72 -38.22 25.43 19.54
N PHE A 73 -38.20 24.90 20.76
CA PHE A 73 -38.47 25.64 22.00
C PHE A 73 -37.33 26.61 22.41
N LEU A 74 -36.14 26.51 21.80
CA LEU A 74 -35.01 27.38 22.09
C LEU A 74 -35.00 28.62 21.15
N PRO A 75 -34.66 29.82 21.66
CA PRO A 75 -34.44 31.00 20.82
C PRO A 75 -33.35 30.74 19.76
N ARG A 76 -33.50 31.33 18.55
CA ARG A 76 -32.54 31.16 17.45
C ARG A 76 -31.09 31.51 17.83
N ALA A 77 -30.90 32.49 18.72
CA ALA A 77 -29.59 32.89 19.24
C ALA A 77 -28.85 31.78 19.98
N ILE A 78 -29.57 30.80 20.55
CA ILE A 78 -29.02 29.63 21.24
C ILE A 78 -28.99 28.41 20.31
N LEU A 79 -30.01 28.25 19.47
CA LEU A 79 -30.15 27.12 18.56
C LEU A 79 -29.02 27.04 17.53
N VAL A 80 -28.64 28.16 16.90
CA VAL A 80 -27.62 28.17 15.84
C VAL A 80 -26.23 27.76 16.37
N PRO A 81 -25.73 28.29 17.50
CA PRO A 81 -24.51 27.78 18.12
C PRO A 81 -24.57 26.28 18.45
N ILE A 82 -25.69 25.78 18.97
CA ILE A 82 -25.85 24.34 19.29
C ILE A 82 -25.71 23.49 18.02
N LEU A 83 -26.36 23.88 16.92
CA LEU A 83 -26.26 23.16 15.64
C LEU A 83 -24.83 23.19 15.09
N ARG A 84 -24.13 24.33 15.18
CA ARG A 84 -22.72 24.43 14.78
C ARG A 84 -21.82 23.52 15.61
N ILE A 85 -21.96 23.53 16.93
CA ILE A 85 -21.23 22.63 17.83
C ILE A 85 -21.51 21.18 17.49
N TYR A 86 -22.76 20.83 17.20
CA TYR A 86 -23.14 19.50 16.78
C TYR A 86 -22.46 19.08 15.47
N VAL A 87 -22.50 19.94 14.44
CA VAL A 87 -21.84 19.67 13.14
C VAL A 87 -20.34 19.50 13.34
N SER A 88 -19.67 20.45 13.99
CA SER A 88 -18.22 20.37 14.23
C SER A 88 -17.83 19.14 15.05
N ALA A 89 -18.62 18.76 16.06
CA ALA A 89 -18.37 17.56 16.86
C ALA A 89 -18.56 16.27 16.04
N LYS A 90 -19.59 16.21 15.19
CA LYS A 90 -19.83 15.03 14.33
C LYS A 90 -18.81 14.92 13.21
N GLU A 91 -18.47 16.03 12.56
CA GLU A 91 -17.44 16.09 11.53
C GLU A 91 -16.09 15.66 12.09
N TYR A 92 -15.70 16.20 13.26
CA TYR A 92 -14.49 15.76 13.96
C TYR A 92 -14.54 14.27 14.29
N ALA A 93 -15.66 13.76 14.82
CA ALA A 93 -15.81 12.35 15.14
C ALA A 93 -15.81 11.42 13.92
N ILE A 94 -16.24 11.88 12.74
CA ILE A 94 -16.27 11.10 11.50
C ILE A 94 -14.89 11.08 10.83
N ASN A 95 -14.15 12.20 10.89
CA ASN A 95 -12.87 12.36 10.19
C ASN A 95 -11.65 11.95 11.02
N THR A 96 -11.81 11.79 12.34
CA THR A 96 -10.70 11.38 13.21
C THR A 96 -10.47 9.86 13.11
N PRO A 97 -9.21 9.38 12.97
CA PRO A 97 -8.92 7.95 12.92
C PRO A 97 -9.39 7.19 14.17
N PRO A 98 -9.86 5.93 14.05
CA PRO A 98 -10.28 5.11 15.20
C PRO A 98 -9.22 4.97 16.30
N ALA A 99 -7.94 4.98 15.92
CA ALA A 99 -6.81 4.92 16.85
C ALA A 99 -6.75 6.13 17.80
N GLN A 100 -7.28 7.29 17.41
CA GLN A 100 -7.38 8.47 18.27
C GLN A 100 -8.75 8.54 18.98
N LEU A 101 -9.83 8.18 18.27
CA LEU A 101 -11.18 8.21 18.83
C LEU A 101 -11.37 7.25 20.01
N ALA A 102 -10.80 6.03 19.96
CA ALA A 102 -10.97 5.04 21.01
C ALA A 102 -10.37 5.51 22.36
N PRO A 103 -9.11 5.99 22.42
CA PRO A 103 -8.58 6.65 23.63
C PRO A 103 -9.39 7.87 24.05
N MET A 104 -9.78 8.76 23.12
CA MET A 104 -10.57 9.95 23.46
C MET A 104 -11.93 9.62 24.07
N GLY A 105 -12.60 8.59 23.56
CA GLY A 105 -13.86 8.10 24.13
C GLY A 105 -13.68 7.64 25.58
N LEU A 106 -12.58 6.93 25.87
CA LEU A 106 -12.26 6.50 27.23
C LEU A 106 -11.89 7.67 28.15
N VAL A 107 -11.14 8.66 27.65
CA VAL A 107 -10.89 9.94 28.35
C VAL A 107 -12.22 10.64 28.68
N GLY A 108 -13.18 10.64 27.77
CA GLY A 108 -14.52 11.17 28.00
C GLY A 108 -15.24 10.47 29.15
N VAL A 109 -15.22 9.13 29.17
CA VAL A 109 -15.79 8.32 30.27
C VAL A 109 -15.11 8.64 31.60
N MET A 110 -13.77 8.69 31.62
CA MET A 110 -13.00 9.07 32.81
C MET A 110 -13.33 10.50 33.27
N GLY A 111 -13.58 11.41 32.32
CA GLY A 111 -14.00 12.78 32.59
C GLY A 111 -15.36 12.87 33.28
N VAL A 112 -16.33 12.06 32.87
CA VAL A 112 -17.64 11.97 33.56
C VAL A 112 -17.48 11.47 35.00
N VAL A 113 -16.66 10.43 35.20
CA VAL A 113 -16.36 9.89 36.55
C VAL A 113 -15.64 10.94 37.40
N PHE A 114 -14.70 11.69 36.81
CA PHE A 114 -14.01 12.79 37.46
C PHE A 114 -14.96 13.93 37.86
N LEU A 115 -15.89 14.32 36.99
CA LEU A 115 -16.90 15.33 37.30
C LEU A 115 -17.84 14.87 38.42
N ALA A 116 -18.19 13.58 38.48
CA ALA A 116 -18.97 13.03 39.58
C ALA A 116 -18.27 13.19 40.95
N TRP A 117 -16.93 13.11 41.00
CA TRP A 117 -16.15 13.42 42.20
C TRP A 117 -16.21 14.90 42.62
N ARG A 118 -16.56 15.81 41.71
CA ARG A 118 -16.70 17.25 41.99
C ARG A 118 -18.06 17.64 42.54
N ILE A 119 -19.03 16.73 42.53
CA ILE A 119 -20.38 16.97 43.04
C ILE A 119 -20.45 16.47 44.50
N PRO A 120 -20.56 17.37 45.52
CA PRO A 120 -20.52 16.96 46.93
C PRO A 120 -21.56 15.90 47.31
N ARG A 121 -22.74 15.94 46.68
CA ARG A 121 -23.81 14.95 46.92
C ARG A 121 -23.47 13.55 46.42
N LEU A 122 -22.62 13.42 45.39
CA LEU A 122 -22.19 12.13 44.85
C LEU A 122 -20.96 11.58 45.54
N GLU A 123 -20.23 12.39 46.31
CA GLU A 123 -18.99 11.98 46.98
C GLU A 123 -19.11 10.69 47.81
N PRO A 124 -20.16 10.46 48.63
CA PRO A 124 -20.31 9.21 49.36
C PRO A 124 -20.46 7.98 48.45
N LEU A 125 -21.14 8.15 47.32
CA LEU A 125 -21.31 7.11 46.30
C LEU A 125 -19.98 6.83 45.60
N MET A 126 -19.22 7.88 45.25
CA MET A 126 -17.90 7.76 44.62
C MET A 126 -16.90 7.06 45.53
N ARG A 127 -16.87 7.41 46.83
CA ARG A 127 -16.04 6.73 47.83
C ARG A 127 -16.42 5.27 48.04
N LYS A 128 -17.68 4.92 47.82
CA LYS A 128 -18.19 3.56 47.99
C LYS A 128 -17.92 2.67 46.78
N TRP A 129 -18.00 3.22 45.57
CA TRP A 129 -17.98 2.43 44.33
C TRP A 129 -16.82 2.71 43.39
N PHE A 130 -16.06 3.79 43.55
CA PHE A 130 -14.99 4.21 42.62
C PHE A 130 -13.63 4.42 43.31
N LEU A 131 -13.52 4.01 44.57
CA LEU A 131 -12.30 4.12 45.38
C LEU A 131 -11.97 2.76 45.97
N HIS A 132 -10.88 2.14 45.50
CA HIS A 132 -10.50 0.82 45.99
C HIS A 132 -9.79 0.92 47.34
N ARG A 133 -10.28 0.13 48.32
CA ARG A 133 -9.68 0.01 49.65
C ARG A 133 -9.15 -1.41 49.83
N PRO A 134 -7.82 -1.62 49.86
CA PRO A 134 -7.28 -2.97 49.85
C PRO A 134 -7.56 -3.75 51.14
N VAL A 135 -7.87 -3.07 52.25
CA VAL A 135 -8.26 -3.71 53.52
C VAL A 135 -9.74 -3.48 53.78
N VAL A 136 -10.48 -4.58 53.98
CA VAL A 136 -11.93 -4.57 54.26
C VAL A 136 -12.18 -5.22 55.62
N LEU A 137 -12.71 -4.45 56.54
CA LEU A 137 -13.21 -4.92 57.83
C LEU A 137 -14.74 -5.01 57.73
N GLY A 138 -15.28 -6.14 57.26
CA GLY A 138 -16.73 -6.30 57.09
C GLY A 138 -17.18 -7.66 56.55
N GLY A 139 -18.50 -7.86 56.48
CA GLY A 139 -19.14 -9.11 56.01
C GLY A 139 -19.14 -9.30 54.48
N ARG A 140 -19.74 -10.39 53.99
CA ARG A 140 -19.72 -10.81 52.57
C ARG A 140 -20.09 -9.70 51.56
N ILE A 141 -21.06 -8.85 51.88
CA ILE A 141 -21.48 -7.73 51.00
C ILE A 141 -20.36 -6.71 50.80
N SER A 142 -19.62 -6.38 51.86
CA SER A 142 -18.50 -5.43 51.80
C SER A 142 -17.30 -6.00 51.02
N GLN A 143 -17.07 -7.31 51.10
CA GLN A 143 -16.03 -8.00 50.34
C GLN A 143 -16.36 -8.04 48.85
N TRP A 144 -17.64 -8.30 48.51
CA TRP A 144 -18.10 -8.23 47.12
C TRP A 144 -18.00 -6.81 46.56
N GLN A 145 -18.45 -5.80 47.30
CA GLN A 145 -18.30 -4.39 46.90
C GLN A 145 -16.83 -4.03 46.66
N ASN A 146 -15.92 -4.47 47.53
CA ASN A 146 -14.51 -4.20 47.34
C ASN A 146 -13.94 -4.89 46.08
N SER A 147 -14.47 -6.06 45.73
CA SER A 147 -14.11 -6.73 44.47
C SER A 147 -14.53 -5.89 43.26
N VAL A 148 -15.72 -5.28 43.28
CA VAL A 148 -16.18 -4.36 42.22
C VAL A 148 -15.27 -3.13 42.12
N THR A 149 -14.82 -2.59 43.25
CA THR A 149 -13.94 -1.42 43.25
C THR A 149 -12.56 -1.65 42.61
N LEU A 150 -12.11 -2.91 42.46
CA LEU A 150 -10.88 -3.23 41.72
C LEU A 150 -10.99 -2.90 40.23
N PHE A 151 -12.21 -2.88 39.70
CA PHE A 151 -12.48 -2.56 38.30
C PHE A 151 -12.84 -1.08 38.11
N THR A 152 -13.77 -0.57 38.91
CA THR A 152 -14.26 0.81 38.76
C THR A 152 -13.21 1.86 39.14
N SER A 153 -12.21 1.50 39.96
CA SER A 153 -11.08 2.38 40.27
C SER A 153 -10.17 2.65 39.07
N VAL A 154 -10.20 1.79 38.04
CA VAL A 154 -9.43 1.95 36.79
C VAL A 154 -9.90 3.18 36.01
N LEU A 155 -11.16 3.58 36.18
CA LEU A 155 -11.77 4.74 35.49
C LEU A 155 -11.81 6.00 36.36
N SER A 156 -11.26 5.95 37.58
CA SER A 156 -11.51 6.95 38.63
C SER A 156 -10.31 7.86 38.88
N HIS A 157 -10.56 9.17 39.02
CA HIS A 157 -9.54 10.18 39.32
C HIS A 157 -10.08 11.19 40.33
N GLN A 158 -9.34 11.47 41.41
CA GLN A 158 -9.75 12.44 42.43
C GLN A 158 -9.16 13.84 42.24
N SER A 159 -7.95 13.95 41.70
CA SER A 159 -7.28 15.24 41.45
C SER A 159 -7.24 15.59 39.96
N PHE A 160 -7.33 16.87 39.65
CA PHE A 160 -7.31 17.35 38.27
C PHE A 160 -5.99 17.04 37.58
N ALA A 161 -4.86 17.25 38.26
CA ALA A 161 -3.53 16.97 37.73
C ALA A 161 -3.37 15.47 37.35
N HIS A 162 -3.87 14.56 38.20
CA HIS A 162 -3.82 13.13 37.92
C HIS A 162 -4.71 12.76 36.72
N PHE A 163 -5.91 13.33 36.63
CA PHE A 163 -6.78 13.16 35.48
C PHE A 163 -6.15 13.68 34.18
N ALA A 164 -5.57 14.89 34.20
CA ALA A 164 -4.98 15.52 33.02
C ALA A 164 -3.77 14.73 32.50
N PHE A 165 -2.84 14.34 33.38
CA PHE A 165 -1.67 13.54 33.01
C PHE A 165 -2.08 12.19 32.42
N ASN A 166 -3.00 11.47 33.09
CA ASN A 166 -3.46 10.18 32.61
C ASN A 166 -4.21 10.29 31.29
N SER A 167 -5.00 11.36 31.09
CA SER A 167 -5.73 11.58 29.84
C SER A 167 -4.79 11.84 28.68
N PHE A 168 -3.74 12.65 28.89
CA PHE A 168 -2.73 12.91 27.88
C PHE A 168 -1.92 11.65 27.53
N ALA A 169 -1.47 10.92 28.55
CA ALA A 169 -0.71 9.69 28.37
C ALA A 169 -1.56 8.60 27.68
N LEU A 170 -2.85 8.50 28.02
CA LEU A 170 -3.79 7.59 27.38
C LEU A 170 -4.04 7.99 25.91
N TYR A 171 -4.18 9.28 25.60
CA TYR A 171 -4.32 9.73 24.22
C TYR A 171 -3.06 9.39 23.40
N SER A 172 -1.87 9.69 23.92
CA SER A 172 -0.61 9.44 23.21
C SER A 172 -0.29 7.95 23.09
N PHE A 173 -0.04 7.27 24.21
CA PHE A 173 0.38 5.86 24.20
C PHE A 173 -0.78 4.92 23.88
N GLY A 174 -2.01 5.28 24.24
CA GLY A 174 -3.19 4.49 23.87
C GLY A 174 -3.44 4.49 22.36
N SER A 175 -3.20 5.60 21.65
CA SER A 175 -3.28 5.61 20.19
C SER A 175 -2.23 4.72 19.54
N ALA A 176 -0.98 4.76 20.01
CA ALA A 176 0.08 3.89 19.50
C ALA A 176 -0.19 2.41 19.82
N ALA A 177 -0.65 2.10 21.04
CA ALA A 177 -1.07 0.77 21.44
C ALA A 177 -2.24 0.27 20.57
N TYR A 178 -3.25 1.11 20.28
CA TYR A 178 -4.35 0.75 19.38
C TYR A 178 -3.82 0.34 18.00
N THR A 179 -2.93 1.14 17.42
CA THR A 179 -2.35 0.86 16.09
C THR A 179 -1.63 -0.49 16.08
N PHE A 180 -0.83 -0.78 17.10
CA PHE A 180 -0.17 -2.08 17.23
C PHE A 180 -1.18 -3.23 17.36
N LEU A 181 -2.21 -3.08 18.20
CA LEU A 181 -3.26 -4.10 18.36
C LEU A 181 -4.10 -4.33 17.11
N ALA A 182 -4.18 -3.33 16.21
CA ALA A 182 -4.87 -3.46 14.93
C ALA A 182 -4.09 -4.28 13.90
N THR A 183 -2.77 -4.48 14.10
CA THR A 183 -1.96 -5.27 13.17
C THR A 183 -2.06 -6.78 13.46
N PRO A 184 -2.20 -7.62 12.41
CA PRO A 184 -2.29 -9.07 12.57
C PRO A 184 -0.98 -9.66 13.13
N PRO A 185 -1.03 -10.63 14.05
CA PRO A 185 0.17 -11.24 14.60
C PRO A 185 0.84 -12.23 13.59
N PRO A 186 2.18 -12.32 13.57
CA PRO A 186 2.95 -13.01 12.51
C PRO A 186 2.61 -14.50 12.32
N SER A 187 2.24 -15.20 13.38
CA SER A 187 2.08 -16.67 13.41
C SER A 187 0.62 -17.13 13.39
N SER A 188 -0.34 -16.25 13.07
CA SER A 188 -1.75 -16.53 13.35
C SER A 188 -2.52 -17.24 12.24
N GLY A 189 -1.95 -17.66 11.10
CA GLY A 189 -2.75 -18.24 9.99
C GLY A 189 -3.64 -17.19 9.29
N ALA A 190 -4.74 -17.60 8.65
CA ALA A 190 -5.55 -16.68 7.83
C ALA A 190 -6.11 -15.49 8.65
N PRO A 191 -5.96 -14.24 8.17
CA PRO A 191 -6.40 -13.06 8.92
C PRO A 191 -7.92 -13.04 9.08
N LEU A 192 -8.39 -12.76 10.30
CA LEU A 192 -9.81 -12.53 10.58
C LEU A 192 -10.19 -11.12 10.16
N SER A 193 -11.34 -10.96 9.50
CA SER A 193 -11.91 -9.63 9.25
C SER A 193 -12.29 -8.95 10.56
N SER A 194 -12.18 -7.63 10.61
CA SER A 194 -12.49 -6.83 11.78
C SER A 194 -13.10 -5.50 11.35
N SER A 195 -14.35 -5.28 11.75
CA SER A 195 -15.03 -4.01 11.52
C SER A 195 -14.55 -2.87 12.42
N THR A 196 -13.83 -3.19 13.51
CA THR A 196 -13.21 -2.23 14.44
C THR A 196 -12.29 -2.94 15.42
N HIS A 197 -11.18 -2.30 15.81
CA HIS A 197 -10.27 -2.79 16.85
C HIS A 197 -10.52 -2.13 18.22
N THR A 198 -11.54 -1.26 18.32
CA THR A 198 -11.90 -0.57 19.58
C THR A 198 -12.23 -1.55 20.71
N PRO A 199 -13.01 -2.62 20.51
CA PRO A 199 -13.29 -3.58 21.59
C PRO A 199 -12.04 -4.28 22.11
N HIS A 200 -11.09 -4.60 21.22
CA HIS A 200 -9.81 -5.20 21.59
C HIS A 200 -8.98 -4.26 22.46
N PHE A 201 -8.84 -3.01 22.03
CA PHE A 201 -8.11 -1.98 22.76
C PHE A 201 -8.72 -1.70 24.14
N VAL A 202 -10.05 -1.55 24.22
CA VAL A 202 -10.75 -1.33 25.50
C VAL A 202 -10.60 -2.53 26.42
N ALA A 203 -10.72 -3.76 25.90
CA ALA A 203 -10.55 -4.98 26.68
C ALA A 203 -9.11 -5.11 27.21
N PHE A 204 -8.10 -4.79 26.39
CA PHE A 204 -6.70 -4.72 26.79
C PHE A 204 -6.49 -3.75 27.96
N LEU A 205 -6.95 -2.50 27.84
CA LEU A 205 -6.76 -1.49 28.88
C LEU A 205 -7.47 -1.83 30.19
N LEU A 206 -8.70 -2.32 30.11
CA LEU A 206 -9.46 -2.70 31.30
C LEU A 206 -8.85 -3.91 31.99
N LEU A 207 -8.36 -4.90 31.23
CA LEU A 207 -7.67 -6.06 31.77
C LEU A 207 -6.33 -5.68 32.40
N ALA A 208 -5.59 -4.76 31.78
CA ALA A 208 -4.35 -4.21 32.34
C ALA A 208 -4.59 -3.49 33.67
N GLY A 209 -5.60 -2.62 33.74
CA GLY A 209 -5.96 -1.90 34.97
C GLY A 209 -6.46 -2.82 36.08
N LEU A 210 -7.26 -3.84 35.73
CA LEU A 210 -7.74 -4.85 36.67
C LEU A 210 -6.58 -5.69 37.24
N THR A 211 -5.64 -6.09 36.38
CA THR A 211 -4.44 -6.86 36.77
C THR A 211 -3.53 -6.03 37.67
N SER A 212 -3.31 -4.76 37.32
CA SER A 212 -2.54 -3.81 38.11
C SER A 212 -3.15 -3.59 39.51
N SER A 213 -4.47 -3.37 39.56
CA SER A 213 -5.22 -3.18 40.81
C SER A 213 -5.20 -4.44 41.68
N LEU A 214 -5.33 -5.62 41.07
CA LEU A 214 -5.23 -6.90 41.78
C LEU A 214 -3.81 -7.10 42.34
N GLY A 215 -2.76 -6.77 41.59
CA GLY A 215 -1.37 -6.85 42.04
C GLY A 215 -1.13 -5.99 43.28
N SER A 216 -1.55 -4.74 43.23
CA SER A 216 -1.46 -3.82 44.39
C SER A 216 -2.28 -4.31 45.60
N HIS A 217 -3.48 -4.84 45.37
CA HIS A 217 -4.33 -5.41 46.41
C HIS A 217 -3.69 -6.62 47.10
N VAL A 218 -3.16 -7.57 46.32
CA VAL A 218 -2.50 -8.79 46.81
C VAL A 218 -1.23 -8.43 47.57
N PHE A 219 -0.39 -7.55 47.03
CA PHE A 219 0.82 -7.10 47.71
C PHE A 219 0.53 -6.39 49.03
N THR A 220 -0.49 -5.54 49.06
CA THR A 220 -0.88 -4.84 50.29
C THR A 220 -1.32 -5.81 51.37
N ASN A 221 -2.12 -6.83 51.04
CA ASN A 221 -2.63 -7.80 52.01
C ASN A 221 -1.59 -8.85 52.43
N LEU A 222 -0.71 -9.30 51.53
CA LEU A 222 0.27 -10.33 51.83
C LEU A 222 1.57 -9.77 52.43
N VAL A 223 1.97 -8.55 52.07
CA VAL A 223 3.27 -7.98 52.44
C VAL A 223 3.13 -6.80 53.38
N ARG A 224 2.32 -5.79 53.05
CA ARG A 224 2.24 -4.56 53.85
C ARG A 224 1.45 -4.75 55.15
N LEU A 225 0.29 -5.39 55.09
CA LEU A 225 -0.60 -5.55 56.24
C LEU A 225 0.02 -6.39 57.37
N PRO A 226 0.64 -7.55 57.13
CA PRO A 226 1.29 -8.32 58.21
C PRO A 226 2.47 -7.56 58.85
N ARG A 227 3.24 -6.80 58.06
CA ARG A 227 4.32 -5.94 58.58
C ARG A 227 3.78 -4.82 59.45
N LEU A 228 2.65 -4.21 59.06
CA LEU A 228 1.96 -3.19 59.85
C LEU A 228 1.45 -3.75 61.18
N ILE A 229 0.76 -4.91 61.15
CA ILE A 229 0.24 -5.58 62.35
C ILE A 229 1.39 -5.94 63.31
N ARG A 230 2.51 -6.48 62.81
CA ARG A 230 3.70 -6.79 63.62
C ARG A 230 4.31 -5.54 64.26
N THR A 231 4.21 -4.38 63.61
CA THR A 231 4.72 -3.11 64.13
C THR A 231 3.79 -2.54 65.21
N LEU A 232 2.47 -2.72 65.06
CA LEU A 232 1.45 -2.26 65.99
C LEU A 232 1.28 -3.17 67.22
N SER A 233 1.61 -4.47 67.12
CA SER A 233 1.53 -5.43 68.23
C SER A 233 2.71 -5.39 69.21
N SER A 234 3.69 -4.50 68.99
CA SER A 234 4.81 -4.28 69.92
C SER A 234 4.48 -3.16 70.93
N PRO A 235 4.38 -3.42 72.25
CA PRO A 235 3.96 -2.43 73.25
C PRO A 235 4.88 -1.19 73.36
N ALA A 236 6.12 -1.27 72.89
CA ALA A 236 7.13 -0.23 73.04
C ALA A 236 7.02 0.95 72.03
N ARG A 237 6.07 0.92 71.08
CA ARG A 237 5.98 1.90 69.98
C ARG A 237 4.65 2.64 69.84
N LEU A 238 3.79 2.62 70.88
CA LEU A 238 2.46 3.23 70.83
C LEU A 238 2.42 4.76 71.03
N SER A 239 3.54 5.41 71.34
CA SER A 239 3.59 6.87 71.60
C SER A 239 4.37 7.69 70.57
N SER A 240 4.85 7.09 69.46
CA SER A 240 5.56 7.86 68.42
C SER A 240 4.61 8.35 67.32
N PRO A 241 4.91 9.50 66.66
CA PRO A 241 4.19 9.97 65.48
C PRO A 241 4.08 8.92 64.34
N GLN A 242 4.97 7.92 64.37
CA GLN A 242 4.97 6.80 63.41
C GLN A 242 3.80 5.84 63.63
N ALA A 243 3.23 5.74 64.83
CA ALA A 243 2.04 4.93 65.11
C ALA A 243 0.74 5.62 64.62
N LEU A 244 0.66 6.95 64.68
CA LEU A 244 -0.44 7.71 64.06
C LEU A 244 -0.35 7.64 62.52
N ALA A 245 0.85 7.78 61.96
CA ALA A 245 1.10 7.60 60.52
C ALA A 245 0.89 6.15 60.03
N ALA A 246 0.95 5.17 60.94
CA ALA A 246 0.64 3.76 60.67
C ALA A 246 -0.87 3.51 60.52
N HIS A 247 -1.72 4.34 61.14
CA HIS A 247 -3.18 4.24 61.02
C HIS A 247 -3.71 4.91 59.74
N GLU A 248 -2.96 5.86 59.16
CA GLU A 248 -3.18 6.43 57.81
C GLU A 248 -2.52 5.60 56.68
N ALA A 249 -1.84 4.49 57.00
CA ALA A 249 -0.81 3.87 56.15
C ALA A 249 -1.28 3.03 54.94
N ILE A 250 -2.59 2.94 54.68
CA ILE A 250 -3.11 2.23 53.52
C ILE A 250 -3.87 3.23 52.66
N LEU A 251 -3.13 3.90 51.78
CA LEU A 251 -3.72 4.82 50.82
C LEU A 251 -4.65 4.03 49.87
N PRO A 252 -5.82 4.60 49.52
CA PRO A 252 -6.65 4.02 48.48
C PRO A 252 -5.88 3.94 47.16
N SER A 253 -6.02 2.84 46.44
CA SER A 253 -5.38 2.66 45.13
C SER A 253 -6.34 3.06 44.00
N LEU A 254 -5.82 3.76 43.01
CA LEU A 254 -6.51 4.12 41.76
C LEU A 254 -5.80 3.39 40.61
N GLY A 255 -6.52 2.56 39.87
CA GLY A 255 -5.94 1.61 38.90
C GLY A 255 -5.62 2.19 37.50
N ALA A 256 -5.95 3.46 37.25
CA ALA A 256 -5.82 4.09 35.94
C ALA A 256 -4.37 4.14 35.43
N SER A 257 -3.41 4.46 36.31
CA SER A 257 -2.01 4.60 35.94
C SER A 257 -1.37 3.27 35.55
N GLY A 258 -1.77 2.16 36.17
CA GLY A 258 -1.30 0.82 35.79
C GLY A 258 -1.75 0.41 34.38
N ALA A 259 -2.99 0.75 33.99
CA ALA A 259 -3.49 0.50 32.64
C ALA A 259 -2.71 1.31 31.58
N ILE A 260 -2.45 2.58 31.87
CA ILE A 260 -1.67 3.46 30.99
C ILE A 260 -0.22 2.98 30.89
N TYR A 261 0.35 2.51 31.99
CA TYR A 261 1.72 2.03 31.99
C TYR A 261 1.87 0.71 31.21
N ALA A 262 0.83 -0.13 31.20
CA ALA A 262 0.75 -1.27 30.30
C ALA A 262 0.71 -0.86 28.83
N ALA A 263 -0.08 0.16 28.47
CA ALA A 263 -0.11 0.70 27.11
C ALA A 263 1.24 1.27 26.69
N LEU A 264 1.88 2.05 27.58
CA LEU A 264 3.22 2.58 27.39
C LEU A 264 4.27 1.48 27.19
N THR A 265 4.23 0.41 28.00
CA THR A 265 5.16 -0.73 27.86
C THR A 265 4.92 -1.48 26.55
N LEU A 266 3.65 -1.72 26.19
CA LEU A 266 3.27 -2.33 24.92
C LEU A 266 3.78 -1.49 23.73
N THR A 267 3.62 -0.17 23.77
CA THR A 267 4.14 0.75 22.77
C THR A 267 5.67 0.74 22.71
N ALA A 268 6.34 0.68 23.86
CA ALA A 268 7.80 0.63 23.90
C ALA A 268 8.38 -0.66 23.31
N CYS A 269 7.70 -1.80 23.50
CA CYS A 269 8.06 -3.05 22.86
C CYS A 269 7.76 -3.03 21.35
N ALA A 270 6.63 -2.44 20.95
CA ALA A 270 6.22 -2.37 19.55
C ALA A 270 7.06 -1.39 18.71
N TYR A 271 7.52 -0.30 19.31
CA TYR A 271 8.21 0.79 18.63
C TYR A 271 9.44 1.26 19.45
N PRO A 272 10.46 0.41 19.65
CA PRO A 272 11.56 0.66 20.59
C PRO A 272 12.38 1.91 20.26
N ASP A 273 12.50 2.22 18.97
CA ASP A 273 13.29 3.36 18.46
C ASP A 273 12.50 4.68 18.40
N SER A 274 11.22 4.67 18.78
CA SER A 274 10.42 5.89 18.82
C SER A 274 10.89 6.82 19.93
N ASN A 275 11.22 8.06 19.57
CA ASN A 275 11.64 9.08 20.50
C ASN A 275 10.43 9.72 21.20
N VAL A 276 10.42 9.74 22.54
CA VAL A 276 9.39 10.38 23.35
C VAL A 276 9.99 11.62 24.03
N GLY A 277 9.29 12.75 23.91
CA GLY A 277 9.66 14.00 24.56
C GLY A 277 9.18 14.07 26.01
N ILE A 278 9.90 14.81 26.86
CA ILE A 278 9.41 15.17 28.19
C ILE A 278 8.36 16.28 28.03
N ILE A 279 7.17 16.11 28.64
CA ILE A 279 5.96 16.93 28.44
C ILE A 279 6.14 18.45 28.69
N PHE A 280 7.31 18.90 29.16
CA PHE A 280 7.63 20.32 29.38
C PHE A 280 9.05 20.72 28.97
N VAL A 281 9.77 19.87 28.22
CA VAL A 281 11.11 20.16 27.70
C VAL A 281 11.15 19.77 26.21
N PRO A 282 10.77 20.67 25.29
CA PRO A 282 10.57 20.33 23.88
C PRO A 282 11.85 19.92 23.14
N PHE A 283 13.03 20.16 23.74
CA PHE A 283 14.34 19.87 23.14
C PHE A 283 14.98 18.57 23.68
N ILE A 284 14.33 17.87 24.61
CA ILE A 284 14.83 16.61 25.16
C ILE A 284 13.86 15.50 24.80
N SER A 285 14.31 14.62 23.91
CA SER A 285 13.65 13.35 23.57
C SER A 285 14.61 12.20 23.78
N PHE A 286 14.09 11.05 24.21
CA PHE A 286 14.87 9.83 24.33
C PHE A 286 14.08 8.63 23.80
N PRO A 287 14.76 7.53 23.42
CA PRO A 287 14.11 6.30 23.02
C PRO A 287 13.12 5.81 24.08
N ILE A 288 11.89 5.52 23.69
CA ILE A 288 10.82 5.10 24.60
C ILE A 288 11.21 3.87 25.43
N GLY A 289 11.98 2.95 24.86
CA GLY A 289 12.51 1.78 25.57
C GLY A 289 13.38 2.14 26.76
N LEU A 290 14.29 3.11 26.58
CA LEU A 290 15.10 3.65 27.68
C LEU A 290 14.24 4.38 28.71
N GLY A 291 13.19 5.08 28.25
CA GLY A 291 12.19 5.70 29.10
C GLY A 291 11.50 4.71 30.04
N VAL A 292 10.95 3.63 29.48
CA VAL A 292 10.28 2.57 30.25
C VAL A 292 11.25 1.87 31.19
N ALA A 293 12.46 1.54 30.75
CA ALA A 293 13.48 0.96 31.61
C ALA A 293 13.82 1.86 32.81
N GLY A 294 13.95 3.17 32.57
CA GLY A 294 14.17 4.17 33.61
C GLY A 294 13.00 4.27 34.61
N MET A 295 11.76 4.30 34.12
CA MET A 295 10.58 4.35 34.99
C MET A 295 10.43 3.06 35.82
N VAL A 296 10.69 1.89 35.25
CA VAL A 296 10.69 0.60 35.98
C VAL A 296 11.76 0.62 37.07
N ALA A 297 12.96 1.13 36.79
CA ALA A 297 14.02 1.27 37.78
C ALA A 297 13.61 2.21 38.93
N VAL A 298 12.97 3.34 38.63
CA VAL A 298 12.45 4.27 39.64
C VAL A 298 11.38 3.61 40.51
N ASP A 299 10.45 2.85 39.92
CA ASP A 299 9.41 2.14 40.68
C ASP A 299 10.00 1.04 41.57
N LEU A 300 11.03 0.30 41.11
CA LEU A 300 11.74 -0.69 41.91
C LEU A 300 12.47 -0.04 43.09
N VAL A 301 13.19 1.06 42.86
CA VAL A 301 13.86 1.82 43.93
C VAL A 301 12.84 2.39 44.91
N GLY A 302 11.74 2.95 44.40
CA GLY A 302 10.64 3.47 45.21
C GLY A 302 10.00 2.40 46.09
N LEU A 303 9.82 1.19 45.55
CA LEU A 303 9.32 0.04 46.31
C LEU A 303 10.29 -0.41 47.41
N ILE A 304 11.59 -0.47 47.12
CA ILE A 304 12.64 -0.86 48.07
C ILE A 304 12.80 0.20 49.17
N ARG A 305 12.78 1.49 48.80
CA ARG A 305 12.96 2.61 49.74
C ARG A 305 11.66 3.05 50.43
N GLY A 306 10.52 2.47 50.07
CA GLY A 306 9.23 2.75 50.69
C GLY A 306 8.65 4.13 50.34
N TRP A 307 8.92 4.63 49.13
CA TRP A 307 8.30 5.86 48.62
C TRP A 307 6.78 5.67 48.48
N ARG A 308 6.03 6.74 48.78
CA ARG A 308 4.55 6.71 48.89
C ARG A 308 3.85 7.63 47.90
N MET A 309 4.60 8.29 47.01
CA MET A 309 4.05 9.23 46.04
C MET A 309 3.27 8.50 44.93
N PHE A 310 3.62 7.25 44.62
CA PHE A 310 3.00 6.45 43.55
C PHE A 310 2.65 5.03 44.03
N ASP A 311 1.66 4.40 43.39
CA ASP A 311 1.39 2.97 43.56
C ASP A 311 2.36 2.15 42.69
N HIS A 312 3.61 2.09 43.15
CA HIS A 312 4.71 1.41 42.47
C HIS A 312 4.39 -0.04 42.11
N VAL A 313 3.54 -0.73 42.88
CA VAL A 313 3.17 -2.12 42.60
C VAL A 313 2.13 -2.21 41.49
N ALA A 314 1.14 -1.31 41.48
CA ALA A 314 0.21 -1.22 40.36
C ALA A 314 0.95 -0.86 39.07
N HIS A 315 1.94 0.02 39.14
CA HIS A 315 2.77 0.40 38.00
C HIS A 315 3.58 -0.79 37.43
N LEU A 316 4.36 -1.48 38.27
CA LEU A 316 5.13 -2.65 37.86
C LEU A 316 4.22 -3.78 37.35
N GLY A 317 3.03 -3.96 37.95
CA GLY A 317 2.02 -4.90 37.47
C GLY A 317 1.51 -4.55 36.07
N GLY A 318 1.30 -3.26 35.79
CA GLY A 318 0.94 -2.76 34.46
C GLY A 318 2.04 -3.00 33.43
N ALA A 319 3.29 -2.67 33.76
CA ALA A 319 4.44 -2.88 32.87
C ALA A 319 4.62 -4.38 32.52
N ALA A 320 4.60 -5.26 33.53
CA ALA A 320 4.68 -6.70 33.31
C ALA A 320 3.53 -7.22 32.43
N PHE A 321 2.29 -6.73 32.65
CA PHE A 321 1.17 -7.09 31.81
C PHE A 321 1.34 -6.62 30.36
N GLY A 322 1.80 -5.38 30.14
CA GLY A 322 2.06 -4.83 28.81
C GLY A 322 3.08 -5.67 28.03
N LEU A 323 4.16 -6.10 28.67
CA LEU A 323 5.17 -6.97 28.07
C LEU A 323 4.61 -8.36 27.71
N VAL A 324 3.88 -9.00 28.62
CA VAL A 324 3.24 -10.30 28.34
C VAL A 324 2.22 -10.18 27.21
N TYR A 325 1.50 -9.06 27.15
CA TYR A 325 0.50 -8.80 26.12
C TYR A 325 1.12 -8.51 24.75
N TYR A 326 2.29 -7.88 24.71
CA TYR A 326 3.08 -7.70 23.48
C TYR A 326 3.39 -9.05 22.83
N GLU A 327 3.90 -10.00 23.63
CA GLU A 327 4.30 -11.34 23.16
C GLU A 327 3.10 -12.21 22.77
N TYR A 328 2.09 -12.30 23.64
CA TYR A 328 1.03 -13.31 23.50
C TYR A 328 -0.37 -12.74 23.28
N GLY A 329 -0.61 -11.48 23.68
CA GLY A 329 -1.96 -10.91 23.76
C GLY A 329 -2.70 -10.86 22.42
N ARG A 330 -2.00 -10.50 21.33
CA ARG A 330 -2.59 -10.50 19.98
C ARG A 330 -2.92 -11.91 19.49
N GLN A 331 -2.05 -12.89 19.75
CA GLN A 331 -2.29 -14.28 19.37
C GLN A 331 -3.50 -14.85 20.12
N VAL A 332 -3.58 -14.60 21.43
CA VAL A 332 -4.71 -14.99 22.28
C VAL A 332 -6.01 -14.34 21.80
N TRP A 333 -5.97 -13.07 21.38
CA TRP A 333 -7.14 -12.38 20.82
C TRP A 333 -7.65 -13.05 19.55
N VAL A 334 -6.77 -13.33 18.58
CA VAL A 334 -7.14 -13.99 17.32
C VAL A 334 -7.64 -15.42 17.59
N TRP A 335 -6.93 -16.18 18.42
CA TRP A 335 -7.34 -17.52 18.83
C TRP A 335 -8.76 -17.53 19.43
N LEU A 336 -9.04 -16.61 20.36
CA LEU A 336 -10.34 -16.53 21.01
C LEU A 336 -11.45 -16.17 20.02
N ARG A 337 -11.19 -15.21 19.11
CA ARG A 337 -12.14 -14.85 18.06
C ARG A 337 -12.45 -16.02 17.13
N ARG A 338 -11.49 -16.90 16.82
CA ARG A 338 -11.74 -18.12 16.05
C ARG A 338 -12.65 -19.10 16.78
N GLN A 339 -12.38 -19.35 18.07
CA GLN A 339 -13.21 -20.23 18.89
C GLN A 339 -14.66 -19.73 18.98
N LEU A 340 -14.86 -18.41 18.87
CA LEU A 340 -16.17 -17.75 18.85
C LEU A 340 -16.77 -17.62 17.44
N GLY A 341 -16.32 -18.43 16.47
CA GLY A 341 -16.91 -18.49 15.12
C GLY A 341 -16.53 -17.32 14.20
N GLY A 342 -15.40 -16.64 14.47
CA GLY A 342 -14.89 -15.58 13.61
C GLY A 342 -14.61 -16.10 12.20
N LYS A 343 -15.23 -15.47 11.19
CA LYS A 343 -15.01 -15.83 9.80
C LYS A 343 -13.63 -15.38 9.35
N GLU A 344 -12.83 -16.33 8.88
CA GLU A 344 -11.57 -16.04 8.23
C GLU A 344 -11.84 -15.32 6.92
N ARG A 345 -10.96 -14.38 6.56
CA ARG A 345 -10.92 -13.92 5.18
C ARG A 345 -10.56 -15.13 4.34
N GLY A 346 -11.54 -15.67 3.61
CA GLY A 346 -11.22 -16.53 2.47
C GLY A 346 -10.21 -15.77 1.61
N ALA A 347 -9.19 -16.48 1.13
CA ALA A 347 -8.12 -15.92 0.30
C ALA A 347 -8.62 -15.10 -0.91
N GLY A 348 -9.91 -15.12 -1.21
CA GLY A 348 -10.55 -14.46 -2.34
C GLY A 348 -10.50 -12.92 -2.42
N HIS A 349 -10.18 -12.14 -1.37
CA HIS A 349 -10.07 -10.66 -1.50
C HIS A 349 -8.66 -10.16 -1.69
N LEU A 350 -7.68 -11.01 -1.39
CA LEU A 350 -6.35 -10.85 -1.94
C LEU A 350 -6.31 -11.49 -3.32
N GLU A 351 -7.02 -12.58 -3.63
CA GLU A 351 -7.05 -13.13 -5.01
C GLU A 351 -7.74 -12.25 -6.07
N HIS A 352 -8.76 -11.44 -5.74
CA HIS A 352 -9.37 -10.59 -6.77
C HIS A 352 -8.56 -9.33 -7.11
N SER A 353 -7.66 -8.88 -6.22
CA SER A 353 -6.70 -7.80 -6.49
C SER A 353 -5.27 -8.29 -6.79
N HIS A 354 -4.88 -9.50 -6.36
CA HIS A 354 -3.56 -10.10 -6.60
C HIS A 354 -3.32 -10.52 -8.04
N LYS A 355 -4.38 -10.60 -8.86
CA LYS A 355 -4.33 -11.41 -10.06
C LYS A 355 -4.83 -10.69 -11.29
N MET A 356 -4.81 -9.36 -11.43
CA MET A 356 -5.37 -8.76 -12.66
C MET A 356 -4.47 -8.97 -13.90
N ALA A 357 -3.15 -8.80 -13.76
CA ALA A 357 -2.18 -9.19 -14.79
C ALA A 357 -2.23 -10.70 -15.08
N HIS A 358 -2.24 -11.50 -14.01
CA HIS A 358 -2.36 -12.95 -14.11
C HIS A 358 -3.71 -13.36 -14.69
N HIS A 359 -4.84 -12.72 -14.36
CA HIS A 359 -6.18 -13.05 -14.86
C HIS A 359 -6.37 -12.68 -16.33
N ALA A 360 -5.77 -11.59 -16.83
CA ALA A 360 -5.85 -11.26 -18.26
C ALA A 360 -5.16 -12.36 -19.10
N ASN A 361 -3.98 -12.80 -18.64
CA ASN A 361 -3.25 -13.90 -19.27
C ASN A 361 -3.93 -15.27 -18.99
N GLU A 362 -4.30 -15.59 -17.75
CA GLU A 362 -5.01 -16.82 -17.35
C GLU A 362 -6.34 -16.98 -18.07
N ASP A 363 -7.10 -15.91 -18.30
CA ASP A 363 -8.34 -15.98 -19.09
C ASP A 363 -8.08 -16.31 -20.55
N SER A 364 -6.93 -15.91 -21.08
CA SER A 364 -6.52 -16.23 -22.45
C SER A 364 -5.95 -17.65 -22.56
N HIS A 365 -5.13 -18.06 -21.59
CA HIS A 365 -4.35 -19.30 -21.64
C HIS A 365 -5.02 -20.51 -20.96
N GLY A 366 -5.97 -20.29 -20.05
CA GLY A 366 -6.71 -21.34 -19.36
C GLY A 366 -5.90 -22.15 -18.34
N LYS A 367 -4.65 -21.77 -18.03
CA LYS A 367 -3.77 -22.41 -17.03
C LYS A 367 -2.94 -21.37 -16.26
N PRO A 368 -2.65 -21.61 -14.96
CA PRO A 368 -1.71 -20.80 -14.20
C PRO A 368 -0.28 -20.99 -14.72
N GLY A 369 0.50 -19.91 -14.79
CA GLY A 369 1.89 -19.93 -15.25
C GLY A 369 2.61 -18.60 -14.98
N ASN A 370 3.93 -18.56 -15.23
CA ASN A 370 4.69 -17.31 -15.21
C ASN A 370 4.37 -16.49 -16.46
N PHE A 371 3.88 -15.27 -16.28
CA PHE A 371 3.63 -14.34 -17.39
C PHE A 371 4.79 -13.37 -17.55
N THR A 372 5.05 -13.00 -18.80
CA THR A 372 6.13 -12.07 -19.17
C THR A 372 5.59 -11.10 -20.23
N MET A 373 5.67 -9.81 -19.93
CA MET A 373 5.34 -8.76 -20.88
C MET A 373 6.57 -8.40 -21.71
N MET A 374 6.36 -7.93 -22.94
CA MET A 374 7.38 -7.29 -23.75
C MET A 374 6.88 -5.95 -24.26
N GLN A 375 7.66 -4.88 -24.07
CA GLN A 375 7.50 -3.66 -24.83
C GLN A 375 8.00 -3.94 -26.24
N PHE A 376 7.11 -4.06 -27.22
CA PHE A 376 7.44 -4.53 -28.56
C PHE A 376 7.80 -3.37 -29.51
N PHE A 377 8.62 -2.42 -29.06
CA PHE A 377 9.21 -1.36 -29.90
C PHE A 377 10.34 -0.66 -29.14
N GLU A 378 11.20 0.03 -29.89
CA GLU A 378 12.16 1.03 -29.37
C GLU A 378 12.00 2.34 -30.15
N TRP A 379 12.56 3.44 -29.67
CA TRP A 379 12.31 4.78 -30.21
C TRP A 379 12.66 4.90 -31.70
N TYR A 380 13.82 4.39 -32.09
CA TYR A 380 14.38 4.48 -33.43
C TYR A 380 13.94 3.35 -34.37
N ALA A 381 12.94 2.57 -33.97
CA ALA A 381 12.51 1.41 -34.74
C ALA A 381 12.13 1.84 -36.16
N PRO A 382 12.47 1.04 -37.19
CA PRO A 382 12.24 1.40 -38.58
C PRO A 382 10.78 1.81 -38.83
N GLY A 383 10.61 2.92 -39.54
CA GLY A 383 9.30 3.40 -39.97
C GLY A 383 8.77 2.63 -41.19
N GLU A 384 8.07 3.35 -42.07
CA GLU A 384 7.57 2.81 -43.35
C GLU A 384 6.52 1.69 -43.26
N GLY A 385 5.97 1.42 -42.06
CA GLY A 385 4.88 0.48 -41.89
C GLY A 385 5.28 -0.99 -41.81
N VAL A 386 6.54 -1.29 -41.46
CA VAL A 386 7.05 -2.68 -41.41
C VAL A 386 6.83 -3.37 -40.06
N HIS A 387 6.46 -2.61 -39.03
CA HIS A 387 6.50 -3.06 -37.63
C HIS A 387 5.45 -4.12 -37.32
N TRP A 388 4.21 -3.95 -37.82
CA TRP A 388 3.16 -4.95 -37.60
C TRP A 388 3.47 -6.30 -38.26
N LYS A 389 4.09 -6.29 -39.44
CA LYS A 389 4.56 -7.52 -40.09
C LYS A 389 5.68 -8.20 -39.29
N LYS A 390 6.57 -7.41 -38.68
CA LYS A 390 7.60 -7.94 -37.77
C LYS A 390 6.96 -8.59 -36.54
N TYR A 391 5.96 -7.94 -35.95
CA TYR A 391 5.24 -8.51 -34.80
C TYR A 391 4.55 -9.83 -35.17
N GLU A 392 3.88 -9.89 -36.33
CA GLU A 392 3.29 -11.11 -36.86
C GLU A 392 4.34 -12.23 -37.03
N SER A 393 5.48 -11.94 -37.67
CA SER A 393 6.51 -12.96 -37.94
C SER A 393 7.23 -13.47 -36.69
N GLU A 394 7.32 -12.65 -35.64
CA GLU A 394 8.05 -12.99 -34.41
C GLU A 394 7.17 -13.71 -33.37
N ALA A 395 5.85 -13.71 -33.54
CA ALA A 395 4.89 -14.22 -32.56
C ALA A 395 5.21 -15.64 -32.06
N GLU A 396 5.52 -16.58 -32.96
CA GLU A 396 5.86 -17.95 -32.61
C GLU A 396 7.15 -18.02 -31.77
N ARG A 397 8.20 -17.28 -32.16
CA ARG A 397 9.49 -17.26 -31.45
C ARG A 397 9.34 -16.68 -30.05
N LEU A 398 8.60 -15.58 -29.92
CA LEU A 398 8.33 -14.90 -28.65
C LEU A 398 7.54 -15.80 -27.68
N ALA A 399 6.50 -16.48 -28.16
CA ALA A 399 5.74 -17.45 -27.36
C ALA A 399 6.61 -18.66 -26.99
N GLY A 400 7.44 -19.11 -27.94
CA GLY A 400 8.40 -20.18 -27.76
C GLY A 400 9.35 -19.93 -26.58
N MET A 401 9.88 -18.72 -26.45
CA MET A 401 10.76 -18.34 -25.32
C MET A 401 10.01 -18.04 -24.03
N GLY A 402 8.73 -17.64 -24.08
CA GLY A 402 7.92 -17.39 -22.87
C GLY A 402 7.38 -15.97 -22.70
N ILE A 403 7.35 -15.17 -23.76
CA ILE A 403 6.55 -13.94 -23.79
C ILE A 403 5.08 -14.33 -23.87
N THR A 404 4.26 -13.73 -23.02
CA THR A 404 2.80 -13.99 -22.96
C THR A 404 1.99 -12.74 -23.23
N ALA A 405 2.59 -11.55 -23.15
CA ALA A 405 1.93 -10.31 -23.52
C ALA A 405 2.91 -9.37 -24.24
N CYS A 406 2.40 -8.61 -25.21
CA CYS A 406 3.13 -7.51 -25.83
C CYS A 406 2.38 -6.19 -25.62
N TRP A 407 3.09 -5.20 -25.09
CA TRP A 407 2.71 -3.80 -25.18
C TRP A 407 3.22 -3.25 -26.53
N VAL A 408 2.29 -2.86 -27.40
CA VAL A 408 2.58 -2.28 -28.72
C VAL A 408 2.66 -0.76 -28.63
N PRO A 409 3.45 -0.07 -29.49
CA PRO A 409 3.49 1.39 -29.50
C PRO A 409 2.11 1.97 -29.85
N PRO A 410 1.87 3.28 -29.64
CA PRO A 410 0.60 3.90 -29.98
C PRO A 410 0.20 3.57 -31.43
N PRO A 411 -0.89 2.81 -31.64
CA PRO A 411 -1.25 2.32 -32.97
C PRO A 411 -1.99 3.36 -33.81
N THR A 412 -2.27 4.51 -33.22
CA THR A 412 -3.11 5.59 -33.71
C THR A 412 -2.30 6.63 -34.51
N LYS A 413 -2.98 7.42 -35.33
CA LYS A 413 -2.36 8.40 -36.23
C LYS A 413 -1.73 9.55 -35.44
N GLY A 414 -0.43 9.72 -35.60
CA GLY A 414 0.33 10.88 -35.11
C GLY A 414 0.21 12.10 -36.01
N SER A 415 0.94 13.16 -35.66
CA SER A 415 0.99 14.44 -36.38
C SER A 415 1.68 14.35 -37.74
N SER A 416 2.43 13.26 -37.99
CA SER A 416 3.10 12.96 -39.26
C SER A 416 3.15 11.45 -39.56
N PRO A 417 3.47 11.01 -40.79
CA PRO A 417 3.55 9.59 -41.16
C PRO A 417 4.63 8.80 -40.42
N ASP A 418 5.62 9.50 -39.87
CA ASP A 418 6.80 8.93 -39.21
C ASP A 418 6.84 9.27 -37.72
N GLY A 419 5.78 9.89 -37.18
CA GLY A 419 5.59 10.12 -35.76
C GLY A 419 5.58 8.80 -34.99
N THR A 420 6.21 8.78 -33.82
CA THR A 420 6.24 7.59 -32.95
C THR A 420 4.87 7.28 -32.34
N GLY A 421 3.94 8.23 -32.41
CA GLY A 421 2.55 8.07 -31.96
C GLY A 421 2.24 8.81 -30.66
N TYR A 422 3.25 9.26 -29.91
CA TYR A 422 3.06 10.18 -28.79
C TYR A 422 2.66 11.59 -29.24
N ASP A 423 2.96 11.95 -30.48
CA ASP A 423 2.44 13.13 -31.15
C ASP A 423 0.99 12.89 -31.65
N ILE A 424 0.10 12.44 -30.77
CA ILE A 424 -1.22 11.89 -31.12
C ILE A 424 -2.13 12.94 -31.80
N TYR A 425 -2.53 12.67 -33.05
CA TYR A 425 -3.48 13.50 -33.79
C TYR A 425 -4.91 12.94 -33.68
N ASP A 426 -5.13 11.68 -34.04
CA ASP A 426 -6.47 11.07 -34.10
C ASP A 426 -6.51 9.66 -33.50
N ILE A 427 -7.15 9.54 -32.35
CA ILE A 427 -7.25 8.29 -31.58
C ILE A 427 -8.10 7.21 -32.28
N TRP A 428 -8.93 7.60 -33.24
CA TRP A 428 -9.80 6.69 -34.00
C TRP A 428 -9.18 6.17 -35.30
N ASP A 429 -8.04 6.71 -35.71
CA ASP A 429 -7.36 6.34 -36.95
C ASP A 429 -6.17 5.41 -36.66
N LEU A 430 -6.38 4.10 -36.81
CA LEU A 430 -5.34 3.07 -36.62
C LEU A 430 -4.45 2.87 -37.86
N GLY A 431 -4.28 3.92 -38.67
CA GLY A 431 -3.67 3.82 -40.00
C GLY A 431 -4.65 3.34 -41.06
N GLU A 432 -5.92 3.77 -40.95
CA GLU A 432 -7.02 3.44 -41.86
C GLU A 432 -7.34 4.59 -42.83
N PHE A 433 -7.13 5.85 -42.43
CA PHE A 433 -7.56 7.02 -43.19
C PHE A 433 -6.37 7.82 -43.74
N ASP A 434 -6.58 8.48 -44.88
CA ASP A 434 -5.59 9.39 -45.46
C ASP A 434 -5.60 10.71 -44.67
N GLN A 435 -4.72 10.78 -43.66
CA GLN A 435 -4.59 11.90 -42.74
C GLN A 435 -3.11 12.12 -42.45
N LYS A 436 -2.70 13.39 -42.35
CA LYS A 436 -1.32 13.80 -42.05
C LYS A 436 -0.28 13.22 -43.01
N GLY A 437 -0.65 13.11 -44.29
CA GLY A 437 0.27 12.77 -45.38
C GLY A 437 0.44 11.28 -45.66
N ALA A 438 -0.21 10.39 -44.90
CA ALA A 438 -0.23 8.96 -45.21
C ALA A 438 -1.47 8.26 -44.64
N LYS A 439 -1.85 7.15 -45.30
CA LYS A 439 -2.84 6.22 -44.75
C LYS A 439 -2.30 5.49 -43.51
N ARG A 440 -1.13 4.85 -43.63
CA ARG A 440 -0.46 4.11 -42.55
C ARG A 440 -0.01 5.03 -41.41
N THR A 441 0.20 4.47 -40.23
CA THR A 441 1.05 5.08 -39.19
C THR A 441 2.53 4.77 -39.49
N LYS A 442 3.45 5.20 -38.61
CA LYS A 442 4.85 4.75 -38.64
C LYS A 442 4.94 3.21 -38.66
N TRP A 443 4.05 2.56 -37.92
CA TRP A 443 4.09 1.14 -37.59
C TRP A 443 3.44 0.24 -38.66
N GLY A 444 2.39 0.73 -39.33
CA GLY A 444 1.71 0.01 -40.42
C GLY A 444 0.26 0.45 -40.59
N THR A 445 -0.52 -0.36 -41.30
CA THR A 445 -1.96 -0.15 -41.49
C THR A 445 -2.79 -0.85 -40.42
N LYS A 446 -4.06 -0.45 -40.29
CA LYS A 446 -5.02 -1.10 -39.39
C LYS A 446 -5.14 -2.61 -39.65
N ASP A 447 -5.24 -3.02 -40.92
CA ASP A 447 -5.41 -4.44 -41.27
C ASP A 447 -4.19 -5.28 -40.84
N GLU A 448 -2.97 -4.74 -41.01
CA GLU A 448 -1.74 -5.39 -40.57
C GLU A 448 -1.66 -5.48 -39.04
N LEU A 449 -2.10 -4.45 -38.31
CA LEU A 449 -2.19 -4.47 -36.85
C LEU A 449 -3.15 -5.59 -36.36
N LEU A 450 -4.36 -5.64 -36.93
CA LEU A 450 -5.36 -6.63 -36.54
C LEU A 450 -4.89 -8.06 -36.85
N GLN A 451 -4.22 -8.25 -37.99
CA GLN A 451 -3.63 -9.53 -38.35
C GLN A 451 -2.50 -9.92 -37.40
N ALA A 452 -1.60 -9.00 -37.06
CA ALA A 452 -0.51 -9.26 -36.13
C ALA A 452 -1.01 -9.63 -34.72
N ILE A 453 -2.00 -8.90 -34.18
CA ILE A 453 -2.63 -9.22 -32.88
C ILE A 453 -3.31 -10.59 -32.92
N LYS A 454 -3.98 -10.91 -34.04
CA LYS A 454 -4.63 -12.21 -34.21
C LYS A 454 -3.61 -13.35 -34.18
N VAL A 455 -2.53 -13.26 -34.96
CA VAL A 455 -1.46 -14.29 -35.01
C VAL A 455 -0.76 -14.39 -33.66
N ALA A 456 -0.43 -13.26 -33.03
CA ALA A 456 0.12 -13.24 -31.67
C ALA A 456 -0.78 -14.03 -30.71
N LYS A 457 -2.09 -13.78 -30.74
CA LYS A 457 -3.07 -14.48 -29.91
C LYS A 457 -3.18 -15.98 -30.23
N GLU A 458 -3.06 -16.40 -31.49
CA GLU A 458 -3.02 -17.81 -31.89
C GLU A 458 -1.82 -18.55 -31.26
N HIS A 459 -0.70 -17.85 -31.03
CA HIS A 459 0.45 -18.35 -30.29
C HIS A 459 0.37 -18.09 -28.76
N GLY A 460 -0.75 -17.55 -28.27
CA GLY A 460 -0.99 -17.27 -26.86
C GLY A 460 -0.54 -15.89 -26.39
N ILE A 461 0.02 -15.03 -27.23
CA ILE A 461 0.44 -13.69 -26.81
C ILE A 461 -0.76 -12.74 -26.82
N ILE A 462 -1.11 -12.17 -25.66
CA ILE A 462 -2.09 -11.09 -25.58
C ILE A 462 -1.45 -9.74 -25.88
N THR A 463 -2.25 -8.76 -26.31
CA THR A 463 -1.73 -7.42 -26.65
C THR A 463 -2.32 -6.35 -25.72
N TYR A 464 -1.48 -5.41 -25.29
CA TYR A 464 -1.86 -4.19 -24.59
C TYR A 464 -1.62 -2.98 -25.49
N ILE A 465 -2.59 -2.06 -25.52
CA ILE A 465 -2.55 -0.86 -26.35
C ILE A 465 -1.94 0.30 -25.57
N ASP A 466 -1.05 1.07 -26.21
CA ASP A 466 -0.59 2.33 -25.65
C ASP A 466 -1.68 3.40 -25.74
N ALA A 467 -2.03 4.02 -24.61
CA ALA A 467 -3.08 5.02 -24.48
C ALA A 467 -2.45 6.39 -24.17
N VAL A 468 -2.29 7.19 -25.23
CA VAL A 468 -1.83 8.58 -25.15
C VAL A 468 -3.05 9.49 -24.98
N MET A 469 -3.28 9.94 -23.75
CA MET A 469 -4.50 10.66 -23.35
C MET A 469 -4.23 12.02 -22.71
N ASN A 470 -2.96 12.46 -22.65
CA ASN A 470 -2.60 13.74 -22.06
C ASN A 470 -2.89 14.93 -22.97
N HIS A 471 -2.52 14.82 -24.25
CA HIS A 471 -2.48 15.95 -25.16
C HIS A 471 -2.92 15.53 -26.58
N LYS A 472 -3.08 16.52 -27.47
CA LYS A 472 -3.25 16.30 -28.91
C LYS A 472 -2.27 17.17 -29.69
N ALA A 473 -1.72 16.64 -30.77
CA ALA A 473 -0.73 17.30 -31.62
C ALA A 473 -1.17 17.36 -33.09
N GLY A 474 -0.67 18.36 -33.81
CA GLY A 474 -0.91 18.52 -35.24
C GLY A 474 -2.36 18.88 -35.58
N ALA A 475 -2.95 19.86 -34.90
CA ALA A 475 -4.27 20.39 -35.24
C ALA A 475 -4.39 20.75 -36.74
N ASP A 476 -5.62 20.74 -37.25
CA ASP A 476 -5.90 21.04 -38.67
C ASP A 476 -5.89 22.54 -38.97
N ASP A 477 -6.20 23.34 -37.96
CA ASP A 477 -6.26 24.80 -38.06
C ASP A 477 -6.02 25.45 -36.69
N ASN A 478 -5.81 26.76 -36.69
CA ASN A 478 -5.72 27.55 -35.46
C ASN A 478 -7.09 28.12 -35.04
N GLU A 479 -7.22 28.47 -33.77
CA GLU A 479 -8.36 29.20 -33.24
C GLU A 479 -7.87 30.39 -32.41
N GLU A 480 -8.58 31.52 -32.49
CA GLU A 480 -8.34 32.65 -31.59
C GLU A 480 -9.15 32.48 -30.31
N PHE A 481 -8.47 32.47 -29.16
CA PHE A 481 -9.11 32.36 -27.84
C PHE A 481 -8.30 33.11 -26.76
N LEU A 482 -8.97 33.42 -25.66
CA LEU A 482 -8.38 34.13 -24.53
C LEU A 482 -7.52 33.16 -23.70
N ALA A 483 -6.27 33.52 -23.42
CA ALA A 483 -5.38 32.74 -22.58
C ALA A 483 -4.47 33.64 -21.72
N THR A 484 -3.93 33.08 -20.65
CA THR A 484 -2.96 33.76 -19.79
C THR A 484 -1.69 32.93 -19.69
N ILE A 485 -0.52 33.58 -19.80
CA ILE A 485 0.76 32.93 -19.57
C ILE A 485 0.86 32.52 -18.10
N VAL A 486 1.42 31.34 -17.81
CA VAL A 486 1.71 30.88 -16.44
C VAL A 486 3.20 30.68 -16.22
N ASP A 487 3.63 30.70 -14.96
CA ASP A 487 5.02 30.49 -14.60
C ASP A 487 5.45 29.04 -14.89
N GLN A 488 6.60 28.88 -15.55
CA GLN A 488 7.10 27.57 -15.96
C GLN A 488 7.49 26.67 -14.77
N ASN A 489 7.83 27.23 -13.62
CA ASN A 489 8.19 26.53 -12.39
C ASN A 489 7.03 26.49 -11.38
N ASN A 490 5.94 27.23 -11.62
CA ASN A 490 4.72 27.15 -10.85
C ASN A 490 3.48 27.50 -11.70
N ARG A 491 2.88 26.49 -12.34
CA ARG A 491 1.81 26.68 -13.33
C ARG A 491 0.51 27.20 -12.71
N THR A 492 0.41 27.21 -11.39
CA THR A 492 -0.71 27.84 -10.65
C THR A 492 -0.61 29.36 -10.60
N GLN A 493 0.54 29.93 -10.99
CA GLN A 493 0.78 31.37 -10.99
C GLN A 493 0.65 31.93 -12.41
N LYS A 494 -0.36 32.79 -12.61
CA LYS A 494 -0.52 33.57 -13.84
C LYS A 494 0.53 34.69 -13.91
N VAL A 495 1.14 34.85 -15.08
CA VAL A 495 2.17 35.85 -15.37
C VAL A 495 1.63 36.78 -16.46
N GLY A 496 1.18 37.97 -16.06
CA GLY A 496 0.60 38.95 -16.97
C GLY A 496 -0.92 38.89 -17.07
N GLU A 497 -1.47 39.65 -18.01
CA GLU A 497 -2.91 39.73 -18.27
C GLU A 497 -3.33 38.75 -19.37
N ALA A 498 -4.59 38.31 -19.28
CA ALA A 498 -5.20 37.48 -20.31
C ALA A 498 -5.27 38.25 -21.64
N HIS A 499 -4.92 37.58 -22.73
CA HIS A 499 -4.98 38.15 -24.08
C HIS A 499 -5.35 37.08 -25.10
N ASN A 500 -5.85 37.51 -26.27
CA ASN A 500 -6.16 36.60 -27.35
C ASN A 500 -4.88 36.07 -27.99
N ILE A 501 -4.75 34.76 -28.06
CA ILE A 501 -3.71 34.03 -28.78
C ILE A 501 -4.32 33.25 -29.94
N GLU A 502 -3.51 32.87 -30.92
CA GLU A 502 -3.89 31.86 -31.93
C GLU A 502 -3.23 30.53 -31.59
N GLY A 503 -4.01 29.59 -31.07
CA GLY A 503 -3.54 28.26 -30.69
C GLY A 503 -3.96 27.16 -31.67
N TRP A 504 -3.14 26.12 -31.79
CA TRP A 504 -3.42 24.93 -32.61
C TRP A 504 -4.38 23.97 -31.90
N THR A 505 -5.68 24.29 -31.90
CA THR A 505 -6.69 23.56 -31.13
C THR A 505 -7.84 22.98 -31.96
N LYS A 506 -7.91 23.26 -33.26
CA LYS A 506 -9.00 22.78 -34.11
C LYS A 506 -8.68 21.44 -34.77
N PHE A 507 -9.42 20.40 -34.42
CA PHE A 507 -9.26 19.06 -35.01
C PHE A 507 -10.58 18.61 -35.64
N ASP A 508 -10.59 18.59 -36.97
CA ASP A 508 -11.77 18.28 -37.78
C ASP A 508 -11.75 16.85 -38.35
N PHE A 509 -10.56 16.24 -38.41
CA PHE A 509 -10.32 14.88 -38.92
C PHE A 509 -10.87 14.66 -40.34
N PRO A 510 -10.47 15.47 -41.33
CA PRO A 510 -11.10 15.48 -42.65
C PRO A 510 -11.01 14.14 -43.40
N GLY A 511 -9.94 13.35 -43.17
CA GLY A 511 -9.78 12.06 -43.83
C GLY A 511 -10.65 10.95 -43.23
N ARG A 512 -10.94 11.02 -41.93
CA ARG A 512 -11.86 10.11 -41.24
C ARG A 512 -13.33 10.54 -41.37
N GLY A 513 -13.56 11.86 -41.44
CA GLY A 513 -14.90 12.43 -41.31
C GLY A 513 -15.51 12.07 -39.96
N ASP A 514 -16.71 11.50 -40.00
CA ASP A 514 -17.50 11.16 -38.80
C ASP A 514 -17.51 9.65 -38.50
N LYS A 515 -16.66 8.88 -39.21
CA LYS A 515 -16.56 7.45 -38.97
C LYS A 515 -16.00 7.19 -37.56
N TYR A 516 -16.67 6.28 -36.85
CA TYR A 516 -16.46 5.91 -35.43
C TYR A 516 -16.86 6.98 -34.40
N SER A 517 -16.51 8.24 -34.62
CA SER A 517 -16.91 9.37 -33.78
C SER A 517 -17.11 10.66 -34.58
N GLU A 518 -18.19 11.37 -34.24
CA GLU A 518 -18.56 12.68 -34.78
C GLU A 518 -17.85 13.84 -34.05
N MET A 519 -17.16 13.58 -32.92
CA MET A 519 -16.57 14.63 -32.10
C MET A 519 -15.44 15.36 -32.84
N LYS A 520 -15.56 16.69 -32.90
CA LYS A 520 -14.50 17.61 -33.34
C LYS A 520 -13.93 18.33 -32.14
N TRP A 521 -12.63 18.63 -32.18
CA TRP A 521 -11.97 19.30 -31.05
C TRP A 521 -11.79 20.78 -31.35
N SER A 522 -11.93 21.60 -30.30
CA SER A 522 -11.69 23.04 -30.29
C SER A 522 -11.02 23.40 -28.97
N PHE A 523 -10.59 24.66 -28.81
CA PHE A 523 -9.96 25.16 -27.58
C PHE A 523 -10.76 24.87 -26.29
N ASN A 524 -12.09 24.70 -26.40
CA ASN A 524 -12.96 24.32 -25.27
C ASN A 524 -12.69 22.93 -24.70
N HIS A 525 -11.95 22.06 -25.41
CA HIS A 525 -11.61 20.71 -24.95
C HIS A 525 -10.21 20.61 -24.36
N PHE A 526 -9.50 21.74 -24.23
CA PHE A 526 -8.13 21.80 -23.75
C PHE A 526 -8.01 22.73 -22.53
N THR A 527 -7.04 22.48 -21.67
CA THR A 527 -6.66 23.33 -20.54
C THR A 527 -5.59 24.35 -20.94
N GLY A 528 -4.67 23.98 -21.83
CA GLY A 528 -3.53 24.82 -22.20
C GLY A 528 -2.82 24.45 -23.50
N VAL A 529 -1.97 25.37 -23.96
CA VAL A 529 -1.06 25.23 -25.12
C VAL A 529 0.30 25.86 -24.80
N ASP A 530 1.36 25.56 -25.58
CA ASP A 530 2.70 26.15 -25.39
C ASP A 530 3.12 27.17 -26.46
N TYR A 531 2.25 27.48 -27.42
CA TYR A 531 2.60 28.31 -28.56
C TYR A 531 1.45 29.21 -29.00
N ASP A 532 1.74 30.51 -29.11
CA ASP A 532 0.87 31.49 -29.77
C ASP A 532 1.37 31.74 -31.20
N ALA A 533 0.61 31.28 -32.18
CA ALA A 533 0.93 31.44 -33.60
C ALA A 533 0.80 32.89 -34.08
N LYS A 534 0.03 33.73 -33.38
CA LYS A 534 -0.19 35.13 -33.75
C LYS A 534 1.04 35.99 -33.52
N THR A 535 1.71 35.75 -32.40
CA THR A 535 2.91 36.50 -31.98
C THR A 535 4.21 35.70 -32.09
N GLU A 536 4.13 34.42 -32.48
CA GLU A 536 5.23 33.46 -32.51
C GLU A 536 5.90 33.29 -31.13
N THR A 537 5.11 33.41 -30.06
CA THR A 537 5.61 33.34 -28.68
C THR A 537 5.50 31.92 -28.14
N LYS A 538 6.61 31.39 -27.62
CA LYS A 538 6.63 30.14 -26.86
C LYS A 538 6.57 30.43 -25.35
N ALA A 539 5.47 30.03 -24.72
CA ALA A 539 5.22 30.14 -23.29
C ALA A 539 4.12 29.14 -22.90
N ILE A 540 3.95 28.80 -21.62
CA ILE A 540 2.82 27.96 -21.20
C ILE A 540 1.60 28.86 -21.04
N PHE A 541 0.57 28.64 -21.85
CA PHE A 541 -0.68 29.38 -21.83
C PHE A 541 -1.78 28.53 -21.20
N LEU A 542 -2.40 29.05 -20.14
CA LEU A 542 -3.65 28.53 -19.58
C LEU A 542 -4.82 29.18 -20.34
N ILE A 543 -5.70 28.37 -20.91
CA ILE A 543 -6.90 28.82 -21.61
C ILE A 543 -7.88 29.41 -20.59
N GLU A 544 -8.43 30.58 -20.88
CA GLU A 544 -9.46 31.20 -20.04
C GLU A 544 -10.86 30.79 -20.51
N GLY A 545 -11.76 30.53 -19.57
CA GLY A 545 -13.14 30.17 -19.86
C GLY A 545 -13.87 29.63 -18.64
N ASP A 546 -15.18 29.42 -18.77
CA ASP A 546 -15.99 28.83 -17.71
C ASP A 546 -15.50 27.41 -17.41
N GLY A 547 -15.12 27.15 -16.16
CA GLY A 547 -14.64 25.85 -15.71
C GLY A 547 -13.20 25.50 -16.09
N LYS A 548 -12.46 26.40 -16.76
CA LYS A 548 -11.07 26.16 -17.17
C LYS A 548 -10.10 26.30 -16.00
N SER A 549 -9.37 25.23 -15.72
CA SER A 549 -8.28 25.19 -14.75
C SER A 549 -7.42 23.97 -14.98
N TRP A 550 -6.16 24.00 -14.53
CA TRP A 550 -5.36 22.79 -14.43
C TRP A 550 -6.04 21.76 -13.53
N ALA A 551 -5.92 20.47 -13.87
CA ALA A 551 -6.37 19.37 -13.05
C ALA A 551 -5.75 19.45 -11.64
N SER A 552 -6.57 19.23 -10.62
CA SER A 552 -6.17 19.42 -9.22
C SER A 552 -5.55 18.18 -8.57
N ASP A 553 -5.62 17.04 -9.23
CA ASP A 553 -5.25 15.71 -8.75
C ASP A 553 -4.10 15.06 -9.56
N VAL A 554 -3.38 15.87 -10.34
CA VAL A 554 -2.10 15.53 -10.99
C VAL A 554 -0.91 15.75 -10.04
N ASP A 555 0.29 15.38 -10.49
CA ASP A 555 1.53 15.60 -9.74
C ASP A 555 1.75 17.09 -9.41
N LYS A 556 2.43 17.35 -8.28
CA LYS A 556 2.63 18.70 -7.71
C LYS A 556 3.96 19.33 -8.07
N GLU A 557 4.79 18.64 -8.83
CA GLU A 557 5.93 19.26 -9.51
C GLU A 557 5.46 20.48 -10.30
N ASN A 558 6.22 21.56 -10.17
CA ASN A 558 5.88 22.86 -10.73
C ASN A 558 4.48 23.38 -10.35
N GLY A 559 4.01 23.07 -9.13
CA GLY A 559 2.72 23.49 -8.58
C GLY A 559 1.54 22.62 -9.05
N SER A 560 1.36 22.54 -10.37
CA SER A 560 0.50 21.57 -11.04
C SER A 560 1.21 21.09 -12.29
N TYR A 561 1.39 19.78 -12.43
CA TYR A 561 2.03 19.19 -13.60
C TYR A 561 1.03 18.64 -14.62
N ASP A 562 -0.16 19.26 -14.73
CA ASP A 562 -1.14 18.96 -15.78
C ASP A 562 -0.52 19.18 -17.18
N TYR A 563 -0.15 20.43 -17.46
CA TYR A 563 0.50 20.78 -18.73
C TYR A 563 1.86 20.11 -18.90
N LEU A 564 1.98 19.31 -19.97
CA LEU A 564 3.24 18.73 -20.43
C LEU A 564 3.70 19.30 -21.78
N MET A 565 2.89 19.15 -22.83
CA MET A 565 3.23 19.55 -24.21
C MET A 565 2.00 19.62 -25.12
N PHE A 566 2.15 20.27 -26.28
CA PHE A 566 1.11 20.42 -27.31
C PHE A 566 -0.19 21.05 -26.75
N ALA A 567 -1.35 20.62 -27.24
CA ALA A 567 -2.66 21.01 -26.70
C ALA A 567 -3.07 20.03 -25.59
N ASP A 568 -3.04 20.51 -24.35
CA ASP A 568 -3.25 19.73 -23.12
C ASP A 568 -4.74 19.51 -22.88
N ILE A 569 -5.16 18.25 -22.74
CA ILE A 569 -6.57 17.85 -22.76
C ILE A 569 -7.25 18.20 -21.43
N ASP A 570 -8.46 18.76 -21.50
CA ASP A 570 -9.31 18.99 -20.33
C ASP A 570 -10.15 17.75 -20.00
N HIS A 571 -9.62 16.87 -19.13
CA HIS A 571 -10.32 15.65 -18.70
C HIS A 571 -11.57 15.93 -17.85
N ALA A 572 -11.72 17.14 -17.30
CA ALA A 572 -12.92 17.51 -16.56
C ALA A 572 -14.08 17.87 -17.51
N HIS A 573 -13.80 18.13 -18.79
CA HIS A 573 -14.83 18.41 -19.79
C HIS A 573 -15.66 17.15 -20.08
N PRO A 574 -17.01 17.17 -19.90
CA PRO A 574 -17.83 15.97 -20.04
C PRO A 574 -17.76 15.30 -21.41
N ASP A 575 -17.68 16.09 -22.49
CA ASP A 575 -17.58 15.54 -23.85
C ASP A 575 -16.25 14.80 -24.06
N VAL A 576 -15.15 15.32 -23.49
CA VAL A 576 -13.82 14.70 -23.55
C VAL A 576 -13.82 13.38 -22.81
N ALA A 577 -14.34 13.36 -21.57
CA ALA A 577 -14.39 12.15 -20.77
C ALA A 577 -15.21 11.04 -21.46
N ASN A 578 -16.40 11.41 -21.97
CA ASN A 578 -17.27 10.48 -22.70
C ASN A 578 -16.65 9.99 -24.00
N GLU A 579 -15.90 10.82 -24.71
CA GLU A 579 -15.22 10.44 -25.94
C GLU A 579 -14.17 9.36 -25.69
N PHE A 580 -13.36 9.53 -24.65
CA PHE A 580 -12.39 8.52 -24.27
C PHE A 580 -13.04 7.22 -23.81
N PHE A 581 -14.14 7.27 -23.05
CA PHE A 581 -14.87 6.04 -22.68
C PHE A 581 -15.35 5.26 -23.91
N LYS A 582 -15.93 5.95 -24.90
CA LYS A 582 -16.32 5.33 -26.18
C LYS A 582 -15.13 4.77 -26.93
N TRP A 583 -14.03 5.52 -26.99
CA TRP A 583 -12.80 5.07 -27.64
C TRP A 583 -12.22 3.83 -26.97
N GLY A 584 -12.18 3.79 -25.63
CA GLY A 584 -11.68 2.66 -24.85
C GLY A 584 -12.46 1.37 -25.14
N ASP A 585 -13.80 1.45 -25.20
CA ASP A 585 -14.63 0.31 -25.58
C ASP A 585 -14.39 -0.12 -27.03
N TRP A 586 -14.33 0.86 -27.94
CA TRP A 586 -14.14 0.60 -29.36
C TRP A 586 -12.78 -0.05 -29.62
N ILE A 587 -11.68 0.49 -29.12
CA ILE A 587 -10.34 0.02 -29.46
C ILE A 587 -10.09 -1.40 -28.93
N LEU A 588 -10.56 -1.74 -27.73
CA LEU A 588 -10.47 -3.09 -27.17
C LEU A 588 -11.32 -4.11 -27.95
N LYS A 589 -12.47 -3.67 -28.47
CA LYS A 589 -13.36 -4.49 -29.30
C LYS A 589 -12.78 -4.68 -30.71
N GLU A 590 -12.29 -3.60 -31.31
CA GLU A 590 -11.78 -3.58 -32.68
C GLU A 590 -10.48 -4.39 -32.80
N THR A 591 -9.55 -4.19 -31.86
CA THR A 591 -8.24 -4.85 -31.87
C THR A 591 -8.25 -6.24 -31.25
N GLY A 592 -9.17 -6.50 -30.33
CA GLY A 592 -9.15 -7.71 -29.52
C GLY A 592 -8.14 -7.66 -28.36
N ALA A 593 -7.48 -6.52 -28.11
CA ALA A 593 -6.53 -6.32 -27.02
C ALA A 593 -7.13 -6.56 -25.62
N TYR A 594 -6.25 -6.78 -24.63
CA TYR A 594 -6.61 -7.22 -23.27
C TYR A 594 -6.31 -6.17 -22.19
N GLY A 595 -6.00 -4.93 -22.59
CA GLY A 595 -5.64 -3.90 -21.64
C GLY A 595 -4.90 -2.74 -22.27
N PHE A 596 -4.39 -1.87 -21.40
CA PHE A 596 -3.70 -0.64 -21.77
C PHE A 596 -2.40 -0.44 -21.00
N ARG A 597 -1.41 0.13 -21.69
CA ARG A 597 -0.33 0.93 -21.09
C ARG A 597 -0.76 2.39 -21.19
N PHE A 598 -0.82 3.11 -20.09
CA PHE A 598 -1.19 4.53 -20.09
C PHE A 598 0.07 5.39 -20.07
N ASP A 599 0.16 6.28 -21.06
CA ASP A 599 1.23 7.26 -21.20
C ASP A 599 1.08 8.41 -20.19
N ALA A 600 2.21 8.91 -19.67
CA ALA A 600 2.27 10.19 -18.97
C ALA A 600 1.26 10.39 -17.82
N VAL A 601 0.86 9.33 -17.10
CA VAL A 601 -0.29 9.38 -16.17
C VAL A 601 -0.11 10.33 -14.99
N LYS A 602 1.12 10.79 -14.69
CA LYS A 602 1.36 11.82 -13.67
C LYS A 602 0.84 13.21 -14.06
N HIS A 603 0.55 13.40 -15.35
CA HIS A 603 0.07 14.61 -15.98
C HIS A 603 -1.44 14.56 -16.29
N ILE A 604 -2.08 13.42 -16.07
CA ILE A 604 -3.51 13.22 -16.35
C ILE A 604 -4.27 13.18 -15.02
N SER A 605 -5.49 13.72 -14.98
CA SER A 605 -6.34 13.64 -13.80
C SER A 605 -6.48 12.19 -13.30
N GLN A 606 -6.11 11.97 -12.05
CA GLN A 606 -6.18 10.66 -11.39
C GLN A 606 -7.63 10.15 -11.33
N GLU A 607 -8.60 11.02 -11.06
CA GLU A 607 -10.02 10.70 -11.07
C GLU A 607 -10.48 10.22 -12.45
N PHE A 608 -10.06 10.91 -13.52
CA PHE A 608 -10.36 10.49 -14.88
C PHE A 608 -9.78 9.10 -15.21
N ILE A 609 -8.51 8.83 -14.89
CA ILE A 609 -7.92 7.50 -15.08
C ILE A 609 -8.70 6.44 -14.29
N ALA A 610 -9.07 6.74 -13.04
CA ALA A 610 -9.84 5.82 -12.22
C ALA A 610 -11.19 5.47 -12.85
N ASP A 611 -11.90 6.47 -13.37
CA ASP A 611 -13.21 6.29 -13.98
C ASP A 611 -13.12 5.61 -15.35
N PHE A 612 -12.11 5.94 -16.16
CA PHE A 612 -11.81 5.23 -17.40
C PHE A 612 -11.56 3.73 -17.14
N VAL A 613 -10.70 3.41 -16.17
CA VAL A 613 -10.37 2.01 -15.83
C VAL A 613 -11.59 1.26 -15.30
N LYS A 614 -12.45 1.91 -14.50
CA LYS A 614 -13.72 1.32 -14.05
C LYS A 614 -14.68 1.10 -15.22
N HIS A 615 -14.76 2.04 -16.15
CA HIS A 615 -15.62 1.97 -17.33
C HIS A 615 -15.25 0.77 -18.21
N ILE A 616 -13.99 0.65 -18.62
CA ILE A 616 -13.52 -0.44 -19.49
C ILE A 616 -13.56 -1.82 -18.81
N ARG A 617 -13.65 -1.88 -17.48
CA ARG A 617 -13.82 -3.13 -16.71
C ARG A 617 -15.26 -3.39 -16.30
N SER A 618 -16.19 -2.52 -16.67
CA SER A 618 -17.60 -2.76 -16.45
C SER A 618 -18.07 -3.98 -17.25
N ASN A 619 -19.20 -4.58 -16.85
CA ASN A 619 -19.77 -5.69 -17.62
C ASN A 619 -20.27 -5.25 -19.01
N GLU A 620 -20.46 -3.94 -19.22
CA GLU A 620 -20.97 -3.38 -20.47
C GLU A 620 -19.89 -3.33 -21.57
N SER A 621 -18.61 -3.18 -21.20
CA SER A 621 -17.47 -3.20 -22.12
C SER A 621 -17.04 -4.62 -22.54
N GLY A 622 -17.48 -5.65 -21.81
CA GLY A 622 -17.12 -7.05 -22.04
C GLY A 622 -15.67 -7.42 -21.68
N ARG A 623 -14.92 -6.53 -21.01
CA ARG A 623 -13.51 -6.74 -20.62
C ARG A 623 -13.29 -6.53 -19.12
N PRO A 624 -13.97 -7.27 -18.23
CA PRO A 624 -13.86 -7.09 -16.77
C PRO A 624 -12.45 -7.32 -16.23
N LYS A 625 -11.59 -7.96 -17.03
CA LYS A 625 -10.20 -8.26 -16.69
C LYS A 625 -9.15 -7.47 -17.46
N ALA A 626 -9.52 -6.33 -18.05
CA ALA A 626 -8.57 -5.47 -18.77
C ALA A 626 -7.38 -5.10 -17.86
N PHE A 627 -6.16 -5.46 -18.27
CA PHE A 627 -4.94 -5.09 -17.55
C PHE A 627 -4.63 -3.61 -17.77
N CYS A 628 -4.14 -2.92 -16.75
CA CYS A 628 -3.85 -1.49 -16.81
C CYS A 628 -2.54 -1.20 -16.07
N VAL A 629 -1.56 -0.66 -16.79
CA VAL A 629 -0.31 -0.15 -16.22
C VAL A 629 -0.09 1.29 -16.66
N GLY A 630 0.27 2.18 -15.74
CA GLY A 630 0.58 3.57 -16.04
C GLY A 630 2.06 3.89 -15.92
N GLU A 631 2.53 4.73 -16.84
CA GLU A 631 3.83 5.37 -16.80
C GLU A 631 3.79 6.60 -15.87
N PHE A 632 3.85 6.34 -14.57
CA PHE A 632 4.07 7.36 -13.56
C PHE A 632 5.57 7.43 -13.29
N TRP A 633 6.33 8.16 -14.11
CA TRP A 633 7.79 8.16 -13.99
C TRP A 633 8.26 9.08 -12.85
N LYS A 634 8.60 8.48 -11.70
CA LYS A 634 9.08 9.17 -10.50
C LYS A 634 9.87 8.25 -9.56
N ASP A 635 11.02 8.72 -9.09
CA ASP A 635 11.91 7.96 -8.20
C ASP A 635 11.34 7.76 -6.77
N SER A 636 10.19 8.38 -6.44
CA SER A 636 9.56 8.30 -5.12
C SER A 636 8.51 7.18 -5.06
N VAL A 637 8.86 6.06 -4.41
CA VAL A 637 7.93 4.95 -4.17
C VAL A 637 6.68 5.35 -3.40
N ASP A 638 6.79 6.24 -2.42
CA ASP A 638 5.61 6.69 -1.66
C ASP A 638 4.64 7.49 -2.53
N THR A 639 5.14 8.24 -3.53
CA THR A 639 4.28 8.94 -4.50
C THR A 639 3.58 7.96 -5.42
N LEU A 640 4.28 6.94 -5.92
CA LEU A 640 3.71 5.85 -6.73
C LEU A 640 2.60 5.11 -5.96
N VAL A 641 2.88 4.72 -4.71
CA VAL A 641 1.91 4.05 -3.84
C VAL A 641 0.70 4.93 -3.62
N LYS A 642 0.89 6.22 -3.32
CA LYS A 642 -0.21 7.17 -3.14
C LYS A 642 -1.04 7.33 -4.42
N TYR A 643 -0.41 7.35 -5.58
CA TYR A 643 -1.10 7.40 -6.86
C TYR A 643 -1.96 6.16 -7.09
N ILE A 644 -1.41 4.96 -6.91
CA ILE A 644 -2.16 3.71 -7.06
C ILE A 644 -3.33 3.64 -6.06
N GLU A 645 -3.11 4.01 -4.79
CA GLU A 645 -4.15 3.96 -3.77
C GLU A 645 -5.28 4.97 -4.02
N GLY A 646 -4.98 6.13 -4.64
CA GLY A 646 -5.97 7.17 -4.95
C GLY A 646 -6.98 6.76 -6.03
N LEU A 647 -6.63 5.85 -6.93
CA LEU A 647 -7.50 5.39 -8.02
C LEU A 647 -8.72 4.61 -7.54
N GLY A 648 -8.64 3.94 -6.37
CA GLY A 648 -9.73 3.15 -5.82
C GLY A 648 -10.13 1.93 -6.67
N THR A 649 -9.31 1.54 -7.65
CA THR A 649 -9.42 0.34 -8.51
C THR A 649 -8.02 -0.26 -8.69
N GLN A 650 -7.90 -1.54 -9.05
CA GLN A 650 -6.57 -2.14 -9.28
C GLN A 650 -5.88 -1.44 -10.45
N PHE A 651 -4.62 -1.06 -10.28
CA PHE A 651 -3.84 -0.41 -11.32
C PHE A 651 -2.36 -0.66 -11.04
N SER A 652 -1.60 -0.98 -12.08
CA SER A 652 -0.15 -1.19 -11.94
C SER A 652 0.62 0.07 -12.37
N CYS A 653 1.84 0.23 -11.88
CA CYS A 653 2.77 1.22 -12.40
C CYS A 653 4.10 0.55 -12.76
N PHE A 654 4.83 1.16 -13.70
CA PHE A 654 6.22 0.76 -13.94
C PHE A 654 7.09 1.12 -12.73
N ASP A 655 7.96 0.18 -12.33
CA ASP A 655 8.86 0.35 -11.19
C ASP A 655 10.10 1.18 -11.56
N SER A 656 9.88 2.48 -11.80
CA SER A 656 10.97 3.43 -12.09
C SER A 656 12.04 3.52 -10.99
N PRO A 657 11.74 3.39 -9.67
CA PRO A 657 12.77 3.30 -8.65
C PRO A 657 13.68 2.07 -8.81
N LEU A 658 13.13 0.89 -9.14
CA LEU A 658 13.95 -0.30 -9.40
C LEU A 658 14.85 -0.12 -10.63
N GLN A 659 14.33 0.52 -11.69
CA GLN A 659 15.13 0.87 -12.87
C GLN A 659 16.31 1.79 -12.50
N ALA A 660 16.07 2.79 -11.64
CA ALA A 660 17.11 3.67 -11.13
C ALA A 660 18.17 2.89 -10.31
N ASN A 661 17.75 1.93 -9.48
CA ASN A 661 18.67 1.06 -8.74
C ASN A 661 19.53 0.21 -9.69
N PHE A 662 18.96 -0.33 -10.78
CA PHE A 662 19.74 -1.06 -11.79
C PHE A 662 20.76 -0.19 -12.50
N LYS A 663 20.38 1.06 -12.83
CA LYS A 663 21.28 2.04 -13.42
C LYS A 663 22.46 2.32 -12.49
N GLU A 664 22.19 2.62 -11.22
CA GLU A 664 23.22 2.88 -10.21
C GLU A 664 24.13 1.66 -9.99
N ALA A 665 23.55 0.47 -9.85
CA ALA A 665 24.30 -0.77 -9.68
C ALA A 665 25.23 -1.06 -10.86
N GLY A 666 24.75 -0.83 -12.09
CA GLY A 666 25.54 -1.00 -13.30
C GLY A 666 26.72 -0.03 -13.42
N GLU A 667 26.63 1.17 -12.82
CA GLU A 667 27.70 2.16 -12.78
C GLU A 667 28.69 1.93 -11.64
N ALA A 668 28.18 1.58 -10.46
CA ALA A 668 28.98 1.32 -9.27
C ALA A 668 29.70 -0.04 -9.31
N LYS A 669 29.22 -0.99 -10.14
CA LYS A 669 29.76 -2.35 -10.31
C LYS A 669 29.90 -3.06 -8.96
N GLU A 670 31.05 -3.67 -8.67
CA GLU A 670 31.36 -4.35 -7.40
C GLU A 670 31.24 -3.45 -6.15
N ASN A 671 31.15 -2.13 -6.29
CA ASN A 671 30.96 -1.23 -5.14
C ASN A 671 29.48 -1.08 -4.75
N TYR A 672 28.54 -1.60 -5.56
CA TYR A 672 27.13 -1.64 -5.22
C TYR A 672 26.81 -2.85 -4.35
N ASP A 673 26.11 -2.63 -3.24
CA ASP A 673 25.61 -3.69 -2.37
C ASP A 673 24.30 -4.27 -2.94
N LEU A 674 24.38 -5.44 -3.57
CA LEU A 674 23.21 -6.10 -4.17
C LEU A 674 22.08 -6.34 -3.15
N ARG A 675 22.37 -6.46 -1.86
CA ARG A 675 21.36 -6.70 -0.82
C ARG A 675 20.34 -5.56 -0.71
N THR A 676 20.70 -4.37 -1.18
CA THR A 676 19.84 -3.19 -1.17
C THR A 676 19.15 -2.94 -2.52
N ILE A 677 19.32 -3.80 -3.53
CA ILE A 677 18.83 -3.55 -4.90
C ILE A 677 17.31 -3.32 -4.98
N PHE A 678 16.55 -3.92 -4.06
CA PHE A 678 15.10 -3.77 -3.97
C PHE A 678 14.64 -2.70 -2.97
N ASP A 679 15.55 -2.02 -2.29
CA ASP A 679 15.17 -0.99 -1.32
C ASP A 679 14.48 0.19 -1.99
N ASN A 680 13.38 0.64 -1.38
CA ASN A 680 12.57 1.75 -1.85
C ASN A 680 11.99 1.54 -3.26
N THR A 681 11.72 0.30 -3.65
CA THR A 681 11.13 -0.04 -4.96
C THR A 681 9.64 -0.32 -4.87
N LEU A 682 8.92 -0.17 -5.99
CA LEU A 682 7.49 -0.48 -6.04
C LEU A 682 7.26 -1.98 -5.84
N VAL A 683 8.09 -2.84 -6.41
CA VAL A 683 7.97 -4.30 -6.28
C VAL A 683 8.17 -4.77 -4.83
N GLN A 684 9.05 -4.13 -4.06
CA GLN A 684 9.20 -4.41 -2.62
C GLN A 684 7.95 -4.04 -1.82
N ARG A 685 7.29 -2.92 -2.17
CA ARG A 685 6.15 -2.37 -1.42
C ARG A 685 4.80 -2.94 -1.85
N ARG A 686 4.63 -3.18 -3.15
CA ARG A 686 3.38 -3.59 -3.82
C ARG A 686 3.70 -4.52 -4.99
N PRO A 687 4.18 -5.75 -4.73
CA PRO A 687 4.66 -6.67 -5.77
C PRO A 687 3.63 -6.98 -6.87
N ILE A 688 2.33 -6.95 -6.53
CA ILE A 688 1.23 -7.20 -7.47
C ILE A 688 0.90 -6.02 -8.40
N ASP A 689 1.28 -4.81 -8.00
CA ASP A 689 0.99 -3.58 -8.74
C ASP A 689 2.25 -3.05 -9.45
N ALA A 690 3.36 -3.79 -9.36
CA ALA A 690 4.64 -3.42 -9.97
C ALA A 690 4.81 -4.12 -11.32
N VAL A 691 5.01 -3.34 -12.37
CA VAL A 691 5.62 -3.82 -13.62
C VAL A 691 7.10 -3.48 -13.58
N THR A 692 7.93 -4.50 -13.42
CA THR A 692 9.39 -4.33 -13.32
C THR A 692 10.02 -4.36 -14.71
N LEU A 693 10.98 -3.47 -14.99
CA LEU A 693 11.65 -3.37 -16.28
C LEU A 693 13.14 -3.01 -16.09
N VAL A 694 13.97 -3.30 -17.09
CA VAL A 694 15.40 -2.92 -17.10
C VAL A 694 15.61 -1.59 -17.82
N ASP A 695 15.06 -1.44 -19.02
CA ASP A 695 15.05 -0.21 -19.80
C ASP A 695 13.76 -0.11 -20.62
N ASN A 696 13.49 1.07 -21.19
CA ASN A 696 12.38 1.32 -22.10
C ASN A 696 12.79 2.31 -23.20
N HIS A 697 11.82 2.80 -23.97
CA HIS A 697 12.09 3.74 -25.06
C HIS A 697 12.44 5.17 -24.61
N ASP A 698 12.22 5.53 -23.34
CA ASP A 698 12.58 6.84 -22.79
C ASP A 698 13.95 6.81 -22.10
N THR A 699 14.33 5.66 -21.51
CA THR A 699 15.62 5.47 -20.83
C THR A 699 16.75 5.09 -21.78
N GLN A 700 16.45 4.69 -23.02
CA GLN A 700 17.46 4.38 -24.02
C GLN A 700 18.32 5.59 -24.37
N VAL A 701 19.52 5.31 -24.90
CA VAL A 701 20.50 6.35 -25.26
C VAL A 701 19.91 7.31 -26.31
N GLY A 702 20.06 8.61 -26.08
CA GLY A 702 19.59 9.68 -26.95
C GLY A 702 18.16 10.18 -26.69
N GLN A 703 17.52 9.74 -25.60
CA GLN A 703 16.12 10.03 -25.29
C GLN A 703 15.91 10.91 -24.06
N SER A 704 14.66 11.35 -23.85
CA SER A 704 14.27 12.38 -22.88
C SER A 704 14.57 12.02 -21.42
N LEU A 705 14.52 10.73 -21.08
CA LEU A 705 14.76 10.20 -19.74
C LEU A 705 15.99 9.28 -19.73
N GLU A 706 16.98 9.53 -20.61
CA GLU A 706 18.17 8.69 -20.78
C GLU A 706 18.78 8.28 -19.43
N ARG A 707 18.64 6.99 -19.11
CA ARG A 707 19.10 6.35 -17.86
C ARG A 707 19.51 4.90 -18.16
N TRP A 708 20.24 4.70 -19.24
CA TRP A 708 20.61 3.38 -19.77
C TRP A 708 21.39 2.51 -18.77
N VAL A 709 20.85 1.33 -18.45
CA VAL A 709 21.55 0.34 -17.61
C VAL A 709 22.78 -0.18 -18.35
N SER A 710 23.90 -0.35 -17.65
CA SER A 710 25.15 -0.78 -18.30
C SER A 710 25.01 -2.20 -18.88
N SER A 711 25.56 -2.44 -20.07
CA SER A 711 25.43 -3.72 -20.77
C SER A 711 25.93 -4.92 -19.95
N GLY A 712 26.95 -4.70 -19.10
CA GLY A 712 27.45 -5.74 -18.18
C GLY A 712 26.47 -6.09 -17.06
N PHE A 713 25.62 -5.16 -16.63
CA PHE A 713 24.65 -5.40 -15.55
C PHE A 713 23.28 -5.84 -16.06
N LYS A 714 22.94 -5.62 -17.34
CA LYS A 714 21.64 -6.02 -17.91
C LYS A 714 21.29 -7.51 -17.68
N PRO A 715 22.18 -8.50 -17.86
CA PRO A 715 21.86 -9.89 -17.55
C PRO A 715 21.46 -10.11 -16.07
N LEU A 716 22.13 -9.43 -15.14
CA LEU A 716 21.82 -9.50 -13.70
C LEU A 716 20.45 -8.87 -13.42
N ALA A 717 20.17 -7.70 -14.01
CA ALA A 717 18.88 -7.03 -13.89
C ALA A 717 17.73 -7.89 -14.46
N TYR A 718 17.94 -8.52 -15.62
CA TYR A 718 16.95 -9.44 -16.20
C TYR A 718 16.73 -10.67 -15.34
N ALA A 719 17.77 -11.28 -14.76
CA ALA A 719 17.62 -12.38 -13.83
C ALA A 719 16.78 -11.97 -12.59
N LEU A 720 17.03 -10.78 -12.04
CA LEU A 720 16.30 -10.25 -10.88
C LEU A 720 14.80 -10.08 -11.16
N ILE A 721 14.40 -9.58 -12.34
CA ILE A 721 12.97 -9.38 -12.66
C ILE A 721 12.30 -10.64 -13.23
N LEU A 722 13.05 -11.52 -13.92
CA LEU A 722 12.47 -12.70 -14.59
C LEU A 722 12.45 -13.96 -13.72
N LEU A 723 13.38 -14.15 -12.79
CA LEU A 723 13.50 -15.45 -12.10
C LEU A 723 12.99 -15.43 -10.66
N ARG A 724 12.53 -14.26 -10.19
CA ARG A 724 11.87 -14.07 -8.90
C ARG A 724 10.35 -14.14 -9.02
N VAL A 725 9.69 -14.34 -7.88
CA VAL A 725 8.23 -14.48 -7.78
C VAL A 725 7.47 -13.16 -7.88
N ASP A 726 8.07 -12.06 -7.41
CA ASP A 726 7.41 -10.77 -7.27
C ASP A 726 7.52 -9.90 -8.54
N GLY A 727 6.46 -9.17 -8.87
CA GLY A 727 6.41 -8.27 -10.02
C GLY A 727 5.96 -8.92 -11.31
N TYR A 728 5.45 -8.10 -12.23
CA TYR A 728 5.18 -8.50 -13.61
C TYR A 728 6.31 -7.98 -14.51
N PRO A 729 7.26 -8.84 -14.94
CA PRO A 729 8.40 -8.38 -15.71
C PRO A 729 8.03 -7.95 -17.13
N CYS A 730 8.61 -6.83 -17.56
CA CYS A 730 8.56 -6.30 -18.92
C CYS A 730 9.94 -6.34 -19.57
N VAL A 731 10.07 -7.09 -20.65
CA VAL A 731 11.26 -7.16 -21.50
C VAL A 731 11.23 -6.03 -22.53
N PHE A 732 12.38 -5.40 -22.77
CA PHE A 732 12.48 -4.32 -23.75
C PHE A 732 12.88 -4.85 -25.13
N TYR A 733 12.15 -4.44 -26.18
CA TYR A 733 12.52 -4.73 -27.57
C TYR A 733 13.97 -4.30 -27.90
N GLY A 734 14.40 -3.14 -27.42
CA GLY A 734 15.75 -2.64 -27.66
C GLY A 734 16.85 -3.53 -27.05
N ASP A 735 16.56 -4.23 -25.96
CA ASP A 735 17.49 -5.19 -25.37
C ASP A 735 17.47 -6.55 -26.07
N MET A 736 16.36 -6.91 -26.71
CA MET A 736 16.23 -8.16 -27.49
C MET A 736 16.80 -8.05 -28.91
N TYR A 737 16.67 -6.87 -29.55
CA TYR A 737 16.99 -6.67 -30.97
C TYR A 737 18.01 -5.57 -31.23
N GLY A 738 18.44 -4.85 -30.19
CA GLY A 738 19.28 -3.67 -30.30
C GLY A 738 18.46 -2.38 -30.45
N CYS A 739 19.09 -1.25 -30.13
CA CYS A 739 18.52 0.09 -30.31
C CYS A 739 19.25 0.80 -31.46
N GLY A 740 18.49 1.53 -32.29
CA GLY A 740 19.06 2.40 -33.33
C GLY A 740 19.54 3.75 -32.80
N GLY A 741 19.51 4.77 -33.66
CA GLY A 741 19.90 6.14 -33.34
C GLY A 741 21.36 6.46 -33.64
N ASP A 742 21.82 7.63 -33.18
CA ASP A 742 23.20 8.11 -33.41
C ASP A 742 24.24 7.26 -32.67
N ASN A 743 23.84 6.63 -31.55
CA ASN A 743 24.67 5.74 -30.74
C ASN A 743 23.98 4.38 -30.55
N PRO A 744 24.01 3.49 -31.57
CA PRO A 744 23.33 2.19 -31.50
C PRO A 744 23.79 1.35 -30.31
N GLN A 745 22.85 0.60 -29.73
CA GLN A 745 23.12 -0.32 -28.63
C GLN A 745 22.90 -1.76 -29.08
N GLU A 746 23.84 -2.64 -28.74
CA GLU A 746 23.75 -4.06 -29.08
C GLU A 746 22.72 -4.80 -28.20
N PRO A 747 22.11 -5.89 -28.71
CA PRO A 747 21.25 -6.75 -27.92
C PRO A 747 21.96 -7.37 -26.70
N VAL A 748 21.19 -7.69 -25.67
CA VAL A 748 21.65 -8.46 -24.50
C VAL A 748 21.84 -9.93 -24.92
N SER A 749 23.03 -10.46 -24.64
CA SER A 749 23.38 -11.83 -25.01
C SER A 749 22.50 -12.86 -24.30
N GLN A 750 21.92 -13.79 -25.08
CA GLN A 750 21.10 -14.91 -24.59
C GLN A 750 19.90 -14.50 -23.72
N LEU A 751 19.34 -13.30 -23.93
CA LEU A 751 18.18 -12.85 -23.18
C LEU A 751 16.95 -13.77 -23.40
N ASP A 752 16.82 -14.36 -24.60
CA ASP A 752 15.83 -15.38 -24.90
C ASP A 752 15.95 -16.63 -24.02
N ASP A 753 17.17 -17.07 -23.72
CA ASP A 753 17.44 -18.20 -22.83
C ASP A 753 17.09 -17.85 -21.35
N ILE A 754 17.31 -16.60 -20.90
CA ILE A 754 16.89 -16.14 -19.55
C ILE A 754 15.36 -16.11 -19.44
N ILE A 755 14.66 -15.61 -20.47
CA ILE A 755 13.19 -15.61 -20.53
C ILE A 755 12.67 -17.06 -20.50
N ARG A 756 13.31 -17.96 -21.25
CA ARG A 756 12.98 -19.38 -21.28
C ARG A 756 13.16 -20.05 -19.91
N CYS A 757 14.19 -19.67 -19.15
CA CYS A 757 14.34 -20.13 -17.76
C CYS A 757 13.16 -19.72 -16.87
N ARG A 758 12.58 -18.52 -17.04
CA ARG A 758 11.35 -18.14 -16.33
C ARG A 758 10.18 -19.04 -16.72
N LYS A 759 10.02 -19.32 -18.02
CA LYS A 759 8.95 -20.17 -18.55
C LYS A 759 9.02 -21.61 -18.04
N LEU A 760 10.22 -22.16 -17.87
CA LEU A 760 10.43 -23.59 -17.60
C LEU A 760 10.80 -23.95 -16.16
N PHE A 761 11.52 -23.07 -15.45
CA PHE A 761 12.16 -23.46 -14.19
C PHE A 761 11.79 -22.58 -12.99
N ALA A 762 11.46 -21.30 -13.18
CA ALA A 762 11.23 -20.35 -12.09
C ALA A 762 9.86 -20.48 -11.41
N TYR A 763 9.54 -21.66 -10.88
CA TYR A 763 8.26 -21.99 -10.23
C TYR A 763 8.44 -22.39 -8.77
N GLY A 764 7.32 -22.53 -8.06
CA GLY A 764 7.32 -22.93 -6.65
C GLY A 764 7.78 -21.86 -5.69
N GLU A 765 7.88 -22.28 -4.43
CA GLU A 765 8.34 -21.47 -3.29
C GLU A 765 9.74 -20.90 -3.55
N GLN A 766 9.99 -19.67 -3.11
CA GLN A 766 11.27 -18.99 -3.27
C GLN A 766 12.01 -18.89 -1.94
N HIS A 767 13.26 -19.34 -1.90
CA HIS A 767 14.16 -19.19 -0.75
C HIS A 767 15.33 -18.29 -1.12
N ASP A 768 15.50 -17.18 -0.39
CA ASP A 768 16.49 -16.15 -0.69
C ASP A 768 17.76 -16.28 0.16
N TYR A 769 18.92 -16.06 -0.48
CA TYR A 769 20.25 -16.05 0.12
C TYR A 769 20.91 -14.67 -0.11
N TRP A 770 20.45 -13.67 0.66
CA TRP A 770 20.89 -12.26 0.62
C TRP A 770 22.00 -11.94 1.64
N ASP A 771 23.04 -12.76 1.70
CA ASP A 771 24.04 -12.76 2.77
C ASP A 771 25.40 -12.13 2.38
N HIS A 772 25.59 -11.73 1.12
CA HIS A 772 26.83 -11.07 0.66
C HIS A 772 26.53 -9.89 -0.28
N ALA A 773 27.38 -8.86 -0.24
CA ALA A 773 27.15 -7.62 -0.98
C ALA A 773 27.27 -7.79 -2.51
N ASN A 774 28.10 -8.72 -2.97
CA ASN A 774 28.38 -8.88 -4.41
C ASN A 774 27.93 -10.18 -5.04
N CYS A 775 27.50 -11.16 -4.23
CA CYS A 775 27.12 -12.47 -4.71
C CYS A 775 25.89 -12.88 -3.91
N VAL A 776 24.77 -13.12 -4.57
CA VAL A 776 23.50 -13.47 -3.92
C VAL A 776 22.86 -14.58 -4.73
N ALA A 777 22.00 -15.36 -4.09
CA ALA A 777 21.28 -16.42 -4.76
C ALA A 777 19.84 -16.51 -4.28
N TRP A 778 19.00 -17.16 -5.09
CA TRP A 778 17.69 -17.62 -4.65
C TRP A 778 17.38 -18.96 -5.31
N TYR A 779 16.66 -19.80 -4.56
CA TYR A 779 16.15 -21.08 -5.00
C TYR A 779 14.66 -20.97 -5.28
N ARG A 780 14.23 -21.44 -6.45
CA ARG A 780 12.84 -21.65 -6.84
C ARG A 780 12.58 -23.15 -6.80
N LYS A 781 11.74 -23.59 -5.87
CA LYS A 781 11.55 -25.01 -5.56
C LYS A 781 11.01 -25.86 -6.71
N GLY A 782 10.32 -25.25 -7.65
CA GLY A 782 9.52 -25.99 -8.62
C GLY A 782 8.16 -26.41 -8.04
N ASP A 783 7.39 -27.10 -8.86
CA ASP A 783 6.06 -27.60 -8.54
C ASP A 783 5.84 -28.97 -9.22
N GLU A 784 4.58 -29.45 -9.26
CA GLU A 784 4.27 -30.74 -9.88
C GLU A 784 4.64 -30.80 -11.37
N GLU A 785 4.69 -29.66 -12.07
CA GLU A 785 4.96 -29.55 -13.51
C GLU A 785 6.38 -29.04 -13.84
N HIS A 786 7.10 -28.48 -12.86
CA HIS A 786 8.42 -27.85 -13.07
C HIS A 786 9.45 -28.24 -12.00
N ASP A 787 10.70 -28.48 -12.40
CA ASP A 787 11.76 -29.00 -11.50
C ASP A 787 12.47 -27.93 -10.66
N GLY A 788 12.17 -26.66 -10.87
CA GLY A 788 12.82 -25.57 -10.13
C GLY A 788 14.19 -25.16 -10.65
N CYS A 789 14.78 -24.13 -10.04
CA CYS A 789 16.14 -23.69 -10.32
C CYS A 789 16.76 -22.92 -9.16
N VAL A 790 18.09 -22.88 -9.10
CA VAL A 790 18.87 -21.96 -8.27
C VAL A 790 19.48 -20.91 -9.19
N THR A 791 19.18 -19.64 -8.93
CA THR A 791 19.83 -18.52 -9.63
C THR A 791 20.89 -17.92 -8.72
N VAL A 792 22.12 -17.81 -9.24
CA VAL A 792 23.22 -17.11 -8.58
C VAL A 792 23.58 -15.90 -9.45
N ILE A 793 23.69 -14.73 -8.84
CA ILE A 793 24.16 -13.52 -9.52
C ILE A 793 25.39 -12.97 -8.79
N CYS A 794 26.38 -12.50 -9.54
CA CYS A 794 27.61 -11.92 -9.01
C CYS A 794 27.96 -10.62 -9.75
N ASN A 795 28.03 -9.49 -9.04
CA ASN A 795 28.54 -8.22 -9.60
C ASN A 795 30.01 -7.95 -9.23
N GLY A 796 30.66 -8.89 -8.55
CA GLY A 796 32.07 -8.83 -8.17
C GLY A 796 33.01 -9.32 -9.28
N LYS A 797 34.31 -9.01 -9.14
CA LYS A 797 35.38 -9.43 -10.07
C LYS A 797 35.91 -10.85 -9.87
N ALA A 798 35.52 -11.51 -8.79
CA ALA A 798 35.85 -12.90 -8.52
C ALA A 798 34.63 -13.78 -8.78
N ASP A 799 34.87 -15.08 -8.95
CA ASP A 799 33.79 -16.07 -9.06
C ASP A 799 32.91 -15.97 -7.81
N GLY A 800 31.60 -15.87 -8.04
CA GLY A 800 30.60 -15.92 -7.00
C GLY A 800 30.32 -17.37 -6.61
N GLU A 801 30.26 -17.65 -5.32
CA GLU A 801 29.94 -18.97 -4.78
C GLU A 801 28.83 -18.86 -3.73
N LYS A 802 27.85 -19.75 -3.80
CA LYS A 802 26.75 -19.84 -2.83
C LYS A 802 26.39 -21.27 -2.49
N LYS A 803 26.41 -21.55 -1.20
CA LYS A 803 25.84 -22.77 -0.64
C LYS A 803 24.34 -22.58 -0.43
N VAL A 804 23.54 -23.39 -1.10
CA VAL A 804 22.07 -23.29 -1.14
C VAL A 804 21.46 -24.64 -0.75
N GLU A 805 20.53 -24.61 0.20
CA GLU A 805 19.68 -25.75 0.54
C GLU A 805 18.55 -25.85 -0.48
N VAL A 806 18.54 -26.93 -1.26
CA VAL A 806 17.49 -27.25 -2.23
C VAL A 806 16.54 -28.33 -1.70
N GLY A 807 16.91 -29.03 -0.62
CA GLY A 807 16.09 -30.04 0.05
C GLY A 807 16.60 -31.47 -0.16
N LYS A 808 16.36 -32.34 0.83
CA LYS A 808 16.85 -33.72 0.86
C LYS A 808 16.28 -34.59 -0.25
N GLU A 809 15.14 -34.20 -0.81
CA GLU A 809 14.54 -34.84 -1.97
C GLU A 809 15.44 -34.82 -3.21
N HIS A 810 16.36 -33.85 -3.31
CA HIS A 810 17.30 -33.70 -4.41
C HIS A 810 18.68 -34.34 -4.12
N ALA A 811 18.84 -35.05 -3.00
CA ALA A 811 20.13 -35.66 -2.64
C ALA A 811 20.67 -36.59 -3.73
N GLY A 812 21.93 -36.39 -4.12
CA GLY A 812 22.61 -37.14 -5.18
C GLY A 812 22.27 -36.70 -6.60
N GLU A 813 21.35 -35.75 -6.79
CA GLU A 813 21.07 -35.17 -8.10
C GLU A 813 22.23 -34.30 -8.60
N LYS A 814 22.29 -34.18 -9.93
CA LYS A 814 23.32 -33.44 -10.65
C LYS A 814 22.71 -32.24 -11.36
N TRP A 815 23.22 -31.06 -11.06
CA TRP A 815 22.71 -29.79 -11.52
C TRP A 815 23.77 -29.09 -12.38
N THR A 816 23.36 -28.46 -13.49
CA THR A 816 24.23 -27.71 -14.40
C THR A 816 23.64 -26.34 -14.74
N ASP A 817 24.48 -25.37 -15.09
CA ASP A 817 24.04 -24.03 -15.52
C ASP A 817 23.31 -24.09 -16.86
N ALA A 818 22.09 -23.55 -16.93
CA ALA A 818 21.25 -23.48 -18.13
C ALA A 818 21.82 -22.63 -19.24
N MET A 819 22.51 -21.57 -18.85
CA MET A 819 23.10 -20.61 -19.79
C MET A 819 24.40 -21.16 -20.40
N GLY A 820 25.01 -22.16 -19.76
CA GLY A 820 26.31 -22.69 -20.14
C GLY A 820 27.46 -21.69 -19.95
N TRP A 821 27.25 -20.64 -19.15
CA TRP A 821 28.26 -19.62 -18.87
C TRP A 821 29.24 -20.12 -17.80
N HIS A 822 28.75 -20.92 -16.85
CA HIS A 822 29.59 -21.69 -15.96
C HIS A 822 29.76 -23.14 -16.45
N GLN A 823 31.01 -23.61 -16.56
CA GLN A 823 31.32 -24.98 -16.93
C GLN A 823 31.48 -25.83 -15.66
N GLY A 824 30.65 -26.86 -15.50
CA GLY A 824 30.74 -27.76 -14.34
C GLY A 824 29.39 -28.34 -13.94
N GLU A 825 29.43 -29.19 -12.92
CA GLU A 825 28.26 -29.88 -12.37
C GLU A 825 28.30 -29.75 -10.84
N VAL A 826 27.14 -29.46 -10.24
CA VAL A 826 26.95 -29.46 -8.79
C VAL A 826 26.20 -30.72 -8.41
N THR A 827 26.76 -31.50 -7.48
CA THR A 827 26.06 -32.65 -6.89
C THR A 827 25.48 -32.24 -5.54
N ILE A 828 24.18 -32.45 -5.35
CA ILE A 828 23.50 -32.14 -4.08
C ILE A 828 23.87 -33.19 -3.03
N ASP A 829 24.25 -32.76 -1.84
CA ASP A 829 24.65 -33.66 -0.75
C ASP A 829 23.45 -34.37 -0.08
N GLU A 830 23.73 -35.32 0.82
CA GLU A 830 22.70 -36.10 1.54
C GLU A 830 21.79 -35.25 2.43
N GLU A 831 22.23 -34.05 2.82
CA GLU A 831 21.46 -33.12 3.62
C GLU A 831 20.66 -32.13 2.76
N GLY A 832 20.77 -32.20 1.43
CA GLY A 832 20.02 -31.37 0.48
C GLY A 832 20.71 -30.05 0.14
N TRP A 833 22.02 -29.92 0.34
CA TRP A 833 22.78 -28.70 0.02
C TRP A 833 23.61 -28.87 -1.25
N GLY A 834 23.66 -27.81 -2.06
CA GLY A 834 24.55 -27.68 -3.21
C GLY A 834 25.40 -26.42 -3.11
N GLU A 835 26.62 -26.47 -3.66
CA GLU A 835 27.50 -25.32 -3.78
C GLU A 835 27.48 -24.85 -5.23
N PHE A 836 26.82 -23.72 -5.48
CA PHE A 836 26.54 -23.18 -6.80
C PHE A 836 27.42 -21.98 -7.09
N PHE A 837 27.78 -21.82 -8.37
CA PHE A 837 28.76 -20.83 -8.80
C PHE A 837 28.18 -19.86 -9.82
N SER A 838 28.76 -18.68 -9.92
CA SER A 838 28.52 -17.73 -11.01
C SER A 838 29.85 -17.08 -11.42
N PRO A 839 30.14 -16.95 -12.73
CA PRO A 839 31.31 -16.20 -13.18
C PRO A 839 31.28 -14.73 -12.69
N PRO A 840 32.41 -14.02 -12.73
CA PRO A 840 32.48 -12.62 -12.33
C PRO A 840 31.56 -11.76 -13.21
N GLU A 841 30.93 -10.75 -12.61
CA GLU A 841 30.04 -9.81 -13.32
C GLU A 841 28.96 -10.53 -14.17
N SER A 842 28.40 -11.62 -13.64
CA SER A 842 27.57 -12.55 -14.40
C SER A 842 26.42 -13.15 -13.59
N ILE A 843 25.68 -14.05 -14.24
CA ILE A 843 24.63 -14.88 -13.65
C ILE A 843 24.88 -16.35 -13.98
N SER A 844 24.31 -17.25 -13.18
CA SER A 844 24.18 -18.67 -13.52
C SER A 844 22.84 -19.19 -13.02
N ILE A 845 22.19 -20.02 -13.84
CA ILE A 845 20.86 -20.55 -13.56
C ILE A 845 20.96 -22.07 -13.53
N TRP A 846 21.11 -22.61 -12.33
CA TRP A 846 21.32 -24.03 -12.10
C TRP A 846 19.99 -24.76 -12.01
N THR A 847 19.86 -25.85 -12.75
CA THR A 847 18.74 -26.80 -12.60
C THR A 847 19.24 -28.21 -12.87
N LYS A 848 18.40 -29.19 -12.59
CA LYS A 848 18.72 -30.61 -12.77
C LYS A 848 19.09 -30.89 -14.23
N THR A 849 20.10 -31.74 -14.43
CA THR A 849 20.61 -32.10 -15.78
C THR A 849 19.57 -32.75 -16.70
N ASP A 850 18.56 -33.41 -16.12
CA ASP A 850 17.41 -34.02 -16.78
C ASP A 850 16.10 -33.29 -16.46
N ALA A 851 16.15 -32.01 -16.06
CA ALA A 851 14.96 -31.19 -15.84
C ALA A 851 14.07 -31.12 -17.09
N ARG A 852 12.75 -31.02 -16.88
CA ARG A 852 11.76 -30.86 -17.95
C ARG A 852 12.01 -29.59 -18.76
N GLY A 853 12.07 -29.69 -20.08
CA GLY A 853 12.35 -28.58 -20.99
C GLY A 853 13.84 -28.21 -21.11
N ARG A 854 14.75 -28.94 -20.45
CA ARG A 854 16.20 -28.72 -20.54
C ARG A 854 16.77 -28.91 -21.95
N ASP A 855 16.11 -29.73 -22.76
CA ASP A 855 16.45 -29.97 -24.16
C ASP A 855 16.28 -28.74 -25.05
N GLU A 856 15.45 -27.77 -24.67
CA GLU A 856 15.25 -26.52 -25.41
C GLU A 856 16.50 -25.61 -25.46
N PHE A 857 17.50 -25.86 -24.62
CA PHE A 857 18.77 -25.11 -24.57
C PHE A 857 19.89 -25.76 -25.37
N LYS A 858 19.66 -26.95 -25.95
CA LYS A 858 20.65 -27.62 -26.81
C LYS A 858 20.64 -26.94 -28.17
N LYS A 859 21.62 -26.07 -28.41
CA LYS A 859 21.83 -25.40 -29.69
C LYS A 859 22.28 -26.46 -30.72
N GLU A 860 21.52 -26.63 -31.80
CA GLU A 860 21.90 -27.49 -32.95
C GLU A 860 23.15 -26.98 -33.66
#